data_AF-A0A4U0XG96-F1
#
_entry.id   AF-A0A4U0XG96-F1
#
_cell.length_a   1.000
_cell.length_b   1.000
_cell.length_c   1.000
_cell.angle_alpha   90.00
_cell.angle_beta   90.00
_cell.angle_gamma   90.00
#
_symmetry.space_group_name_H-M   'P 1'
#
loop_
_entity.id
_entity.type
_entity.pdbx_description
1 polymer ?
#
loop_
_entity_poly.entity_id
_entity_poly.type
_entity_poly.pdbx_seq_one_letter_code
_entity_poly.pdbx_strand_id
1 'polypeptide(L)'
;MAKSKKDVTFQHRGSVSGRGGRRPSMSDISEAGSEPGSPTRNGAVTKSESQLSIVPSDREKKIQSIITRTIWTIIMIGIFFGAMFAGHIYIIIIVTAVQIISFKEVIAISNVPSRARSLRFTKTLNWYFLGTTMYFLYGESVIYYFKHIILVDRILLPFATHHRFISFMLYVMGFMFFVGSLQKGHYKFQFTQFAWTHMALYLIVVQAHFVMNNIFEGMIWFFLPVSLVITNDIFAYICGMLFGRTQLIKLSPKKTVEGFIGGWIFTIFFGVLLTNLLMRYKYFICPVNDLGANVFSGLECDINPVFIKHTYRLPFIPPTWSHLPVTISVEPMQFHILVMATFASLIAPFGGFFASGLKRTFKVKDFGDSIPGHGGMTDRMDCQFIMGFFAFMYYQSFIAVYKASVGSVIETAITGLTPEQQMEVVKGLSKHLVNQGVINPKVLHIIEAMVKGQNEKKGQFPKIITCPNEMVALSMADGYARLTSKPQCVIVHVDVGTQGLGAAIHNASCGRAPVLIFAGLSPYTIEGEMRGSRTEYIHWIQDVPDQKQIVNQYCRYSGEIKTGKNVKQIVNRALNFAMSDPKGPVYLLGAREVMEEDLEPYHLDQSFWHPVEPTALSPSAVETIAHALVDAQEPLVITGYSGRNHACVSALVHLADTVKGLRVLDTGGSDMCFPADHRGWLGLRYAVDEAIRTADVILVLDCDVPWINTQCHPKEGAKVFHVDVDPLKQQMPVFYLKALRRYRADSETALKQLTGYIESESSGLKDKVSTKAFEERWQKLGEQHKAKLETIKSLAVAGADGSYATSFLINRVRKACPQDTIWCIEAVTNTAFVADQLQATIPGSWINCGGGGLGWSGGGALGVKMASDTESGGPGKGKFVCQIVGDRTYLFSVPGSVYWIAQRYKIPILTIVLNNKVRCDAGWNAPRKSLLLVHPDGAGSKVSNEELNISFAPTPDYSGIAKAASGGECWAAHASTADDLERRLEEAVEAVKGGRTAVLDAHLDGPQGKYGGGKAALVG
;
A
#
# COMPACT_ATOMS: atom_id res chain seq x y z
N MET A 1 1.62 -60.68 -39.76
CA MET A 1 2.07 -61.95 -40.40
C MET A 1 2.67 -61.64 -41.77
N ALA A 2 3.47 -62.55 -42.33
CA ALA A 2 3.96 -62.69 -43.74
C ALA A 2 4.21 -61.41 -44.61
N LYS A 3 5.40 -61.17 -45.18
CA LYS A 3 6.02 -61.86 -46.35
C LYS A 3 5.12 -61.84 -47.61
N SER A 4 5.59 -61.59 -48.85
CA SER A 4 6.95 -61.35 -49.42
C SER A 4 6.80 -60.55 -50.76
N LYS A 5 7.71 -60.43 -51.75
CA LYS A 5 8.94 -61.14 -52.15
C LYS A 5 9.71 -60.35 -53.25
N LYS A 6 11.04 -60.11 -53.10
CA LYS A 6 12.06 -60.03 -54.20
C LYS A 6 11.90 -58.91 -55.28
N ASP A 7 12.84 -58.55 -56.18
CA ASP A 7 14.28 -58.84 -56.46
C ASP A 7 14.86 -57.66 -57.34
N VAL A 8 16.14 -57.23 -57.22
CA VAL A 8 17.32 -57.50 -58.13
C VAL A 8 17.15 -56.94 -59.57
N THR A 9 18.04 -56.16 -60.25
CA THR A 9 19.48 -55.73 -60.08
C THR A 9 19.77 -54.43 -60.88
N PHE A 10 20.82 -53.66 -60.49
CA PHE A 10 21.95 -53.04 -61.27
C PHE A 10 21.81 -52.69 -62.80
N GLN A 11 22.57 -51.80 -63.45
CA GLN A 11 23.94 -51.23 -63.32
C GLN A 11 23.96 -49.87 -64.12
N HIS A 12 24.94 -48.94 -64.14
CA HIS A 12 26.22 -48.76 -63.42
C HIS A 12 26.61 -47.25 -63.27
N ARG A 13 27.86 -46.87 -63.61
CA ARG A 13 28.54 -45.57 -63.43
C ARG A 13 28.68 -44.74 -64.71
N GLY A 14 28.68 -43.40 -64.56
CA GLY A 14 29.20 -42.40 -65.51
C GLY A 14 29.76 -41.21 -64.74
N SER A 15 30.83 -40.53 -65.21
CA SER A 15 31.69 -39.76 -64.30
C SER A 15 32.69 -38.76 -64.92
N VAL A 16 33.17 -37.83 -64.07
CA VAL A 16 34.39 -36.98 -64.16
C VAL A 16 34.33 -35.65 -64.97
N SER A 17 34.58 -34.56 -64.23
CA SER A 17 35.15 -33.26 -64.66
C SER A 17 34.33 -32.27 -65.52
N GLY A 18 34.74 -30.99 -65.46
CA GLY A 18 34.27 -29.89 -66.34
C GLY A 18 34.02 -28.56 -65.61
N ARG A 19 34.90 -27.57 -65.77
CA ARG A 19 34.69 -26.19 -65.27
C ARG A 19 34.07 -25.28 -66.35
N GLY A 20 32.92 -24.68 -66.02
CA GLY A 20 32.58 -23.29 -66.37
C GLY A 20 31.88 -22.98 -67.70
N GLY A 21 31.12 -21.87 -67.71
CA GLY A 21 30.93 -21.06 -68.92
C GLY A 21 29.51 -20.88 -69.51
N ARG A 22 28.78 -19.85 -69.04
CA ARG A 22 27.79 -19.04 -69.80
C ARG A 22 26.43 -19.66 -70.26
N ARG A 23 25.52 -18.72 -70.57
CA ARG A 23 24.16 -18.78 -71.17
C ARG A 23 24.22 -19.20 -72.67
N PRO A 24 23.12 -19.50 -73.43
CA PRO A 24 21.74 -18.95 -73.33
C PRO A 24 20.54 -19.91 -73.68
N SER A 25 19.27 -19.62 -73.28
CA SER A 25 18.13 -19.00 -74.05
C SER A 25 17.13 -19.98 -74.73
N MET A 26 15.87 -19.52 -74.93
CA MET A 26 14.77 -20.09 -75.74
C MET A 26 14.15 -21.43 -75.24
N SER A 27 12.91 -21.84 -75.57
CA SER A 27 11.76 -21.24 -76.32
C SER A 27 10.47 -22.05 -76.00
N ASP A 28 9.33 -21.44 -75.63
CA ASP A 28 8.11 -21.22 -76.45
C ASP A 28 6.97 -22.27 -76.30
N ILE A 29 5.80 -21.96 -76.93
CA ILE A 29 4.71 -22.85 -77.40
C ILE A 29 3.56 -23.27 -76.43
N SER A 30 2.39 -22.68 -76.73
CA SER A 30 0.95 -23.07 -76.63
C SER A 30 0.40 -24.12 -75.66
N GLU A 31 -0.80 -23.84 -75.11
CA GLU A 31 -2.13 -24.43 -75.46
C GLU A 31 -3.20 -23.84 -74.49
N ALA A 32 -4.53 -23.72 -74.70
CA ALA A 32 -5.55 -24.00 -75.74
C ALA A 32 -6.74 -24.76 -75.09
N GLY A 33 -7.99 -24.27 -75.30
CA GLY A 33 -9.23 -24.86 -74.75
C GLY A 33 -9.46 -24.70 -73.22
N SER A 34 -10.67 -24.85 -72.67
CA SER A 34 -12.04 -24.85 -73.24
C SER A 34 -13.08 -24.69 -72.10
N GLU A 35 -14.33 -24.31 -72.39
CA GLU A 35 -15.44 -24.21 -71.41
C GLU A 35 -15.97 -25.62 -70.98
N PRO A 36 -16.71 -25.78 -69.86
CA PRO A 36 -18.12 -25.33 -69.64
C PRO A 36 -18.38 -24.74 -68.22
N GLY A 37 -19.59 -24.32 -67.77
CA GLY A 37 -20.91 -24.13 -68.41
C GLY A 37 -22.09 -24.20 -67.40
N SER A 38 -23.26 -23.64 -67.73
CA SER A 38 -24.58 -23.66 -67.00
C SER A 38 -24.69 -22.89 -65.66
N PRO A 39 -25.92 -22.64 -65.11
CA PRO A 39 -27.25 -22.36 -65.70
C PRO A 39 -27.75 -20.92 -65.30
N THR A 40 -28.97 -20.39 -65.47
CA THR A 40 -30.37 -20.87 -65.60
C THR A 40 -31.28 -19.95 -66.47
N ARG A 41 -32.49 -20.43 -66.81
CA ARG A 41 -33.68 -19.64 -67.27
C ARG A 41 -34.43 -19.01 -66.08
N ASN A 42 -35.43 -18.13 -66.17
CA ASN A 42 -36.32 -17.59 -67.23
C ASN A 42 -36.63 -16.09 -66.91
N GLY A 43 -37.09 -15.28 -67.89
CA GLY A 43 -37.77 -14.01 -67.58
C GLY A 43 -38.05 -13.07 -68.76
N ALA A 44 -39.31 -12.99 -69.18
CA ALA A 44 -39.91 -12.03 -70.13
C ALA A 44 -39.35 -11.96 -71.58
N VAL A 45 -40.25 -11.66 -72.52
CA VAL A 45 -39.95 -11.41 -73.94
C VAL A 45 -40.52 -10.06 -74.33
N THR A 46 -39.73 -9.23 -74.99
CA THR A 46 -40.22 -8.11 -75.81
C THR A 46 -39.53 -8.19 -77.16
N LYS A 47 -40.28 -8.03 -78.25
CA LYS A 47 -39.73 -8.15 -79.61
C LYS A 47 -38.91 -6.92 -80.01
N SER A 48 -38.02 -7.13 -80.96
CA SER A 48 -37.11 -6.14 -81.54
C SER A 48 -37.81 -5.01 -82.29
N GLU A 49 -37.28 -3.80 -82.14
CA GLU A 49 -37.07 -2.91 -83.29
C GLU A 49 -35.58 -2.83 -83.61
N SER A 50 -35.24 -2.66 -84.89
CA SER A 50 -33.86 -2.61 -85.36
C SER A 50 -33.30 -1.20 -85.31
N GLN A 51 -32.36 -0.93 -84.40
CA GLN A 51 -31.51 0.26 -84.46
C GLN A 51 -30.09 -0.12 -84.93
N LEU A 52 -29.50 0.72 -85.80
CA LEU A 52 -28.15 0.53 -86.30
C LEU A 52 -27.15 0.63 -85.14
N SER A 53 -26.31 -0.38 -84.98
CA SER A 53 -25.18 -0.36 -84.05
C SER A 53 -24.08 0.57 -84.57
N ILE A 54 -24.18 1.86 -84.25
CA ILE A 54 -23.08 2.82 -84.42
C ILE A 54 -21.90 2.31 -83.58
N VAL A 55 -20.85 1.84 -84.25
CA VAL A 55 -19.57 1.51 -83.60
C VAL A 55 -18.92 2.84 -83.19
N PRO A 56 -18.78 3.16 -81.88
CA PRO A 56 -18.24 4.44 -81.48
C PRO A 56 -16.78 4.57 -81.92
N SER A 57 -16.46 5.71 -82.51
CA SER A 57 -15.12 6.04 -82.96
C SER A 57 -14.14 6.10 -81.79
N ASP A 58 -12.85 5.92 -82.06
CA ASP A 58 -11.83 6.02 -81.00
C ASP A 58 -11.71 7.44 -80.42
N ARG A 59 -12.29 8.46 -81.07
CA ARG A 59 -12.47 9.80 -80.52
C ARG A 59 -13.54 9.81 -79.42
N GLU A 60 -14.67 9.15 -79.62
CA GLU A 60 -15.77 9.09 -78.65
C GLU A 60 -15.39 8.25 -77.43
N LYS A 61 -14.69 7.11 -77.62
CA LYS A 61 -14.12 6.33 -76.51
C LYS A 61 -13.12 7.15 -75.69
N LYS A 62 -12.30 8.00 -76.34
CA LYS A 62 -11.42 8.97 -75.67
C LYS A 62 -12.20 10.02 -74.87
N ILE A 63 -13.25 10.60 -75.45
CA ILE A 63 -14.08 11.62 -74.80
C ILE A 63 -14.81 11.02 -73.59
N GLN A 64 -15.44 9.85 -73.71
CA GLN A 64 -16.03 9.14 -72.57
C GLN A 64 -14.99 8.84 -71.48
N SER A 65 -13.81 8.33 -71.85
CA SER A 65 -12.71 8.09 -70.89
C SER A 65 -12.28 9.36 -70.15
N ILE A 66 -12.23 10.52 -70.83
CA ILE A 66 -11.94 11.81 -70.21
C ILE A 66 -13.08 12.23 -69.26
N ILE A 67 -14.35 12.15 -69.71
CA ILE A 67 -15.52 12.52 -68.89
C ILE A 67 -15.60 11.66 -67.61
N THR A 68 -15.49 10.32 -67.73
CA THR A 68 -15.45 9.42 -66.58
C THR A 68 -14.32 9.79 -65.63
N ARG A 69 -13.12 10.11 -66.15
CA ARG A 69 -11.99 10.51 -65.31
C ARG A 69 -12.22 11.84 -64.59
N THR A 70 -12.75 12.86 -65.26
CA THR A 70 -13.06 14.15 -64.63
C THR A 70 -14.11 13.99 -63.53
N ILE A 71 -15.21 13.26 -63.80
CA ILE A 71 -16.28 13.02 -62.80
C ILE A 71 -15.71 12.28 -61.58
N TRP A 72 -15.01 11.16 -61.78
CA TRP A 72 -14.45 10.41 -60.65
C TRP A 72 -13.33 11.16 -59.92
N THR A 73 -12.58 12.05 -60.59
CA THR A 73 -11.62 12.95 -59.92
C THR A 73 -12.33 13.91 -58.97
N ILE A 74 -13.41 14.55 -59.41
CA ILE A 74 -14.20 15.47 -58.58
C ILE A 74 -14.82 14.72 -57.39
N ILE A 75 -15.36 13.51 -57.61
CA ILE A 75 -15.92 12.67 -56.54
C ILE A 75 -14.85 12.29 -55.51
N MET A 76 -13.66 11.84 -55.94
CA MET A 76 -12.56 11.48 -55.03
C MET A 76 -12.08 12.67 -54.20
N ILE A 77 -11.94 13.86 -54.82
CA ILE A 77 -11.57 15.09 -54.13
C ILE A 77 -12.65 15.50 -53.11
N GLY A 78 -13.93 15.47 -53.51
CA GLY A 78 -15.05 15.80 -52.61
C GLY A 78 -15.14 14.88 -51.39
N ILE A 79 -14.99 13.57 -51.59
CA ILE A 79 -14.96 12.59 -50.50
C ILE A 79 -13.76 12.82 -49.57
N PHE A 80 -12.57 13.05 -50.14
CA PHE A 80 -11.35 13.27 -49.35
C PHE A 80 -11.46 14.52 -48.47
N PHE A 81 -11.79 15.68 -49.04
CA PHE A 81 -11.90 16.92 -48.27
C PHE A 81 -13.09 16.90 -47.30
N GLY A 82 -14.22 16.28 -47.69
CA GLY A 82 -15.36 16.08 -46.80
C GLY A 82 -14.98 15.29 -45.54
N ALA A 83 -14.30 14.16 -45.70
CA ALA A 83 -13.79 13.36 -44.57
C ALA A 83 -12.72 14.11 -43.77
N MET A 84 -11.82 14.85 -44.43
CA MET A 84 -10.75 15.61 -43.78
C MET A 84 -11.27 16.71 -42.86
N PHE A 85 -12.41 17.31 -43.19
CA PHE A 85 -13.07 18.32 -42.35
C PHE A 85 -14.05 17.72 -41.33
N ALA A 86 -14.61 16.54 -41.61
CA ALA A 86 -15.52 15.84 -40.71
C ALA A 86 -14.84 15.23 -39.47
N GLY A 87 -13.54 14.91 -39.54
CA GLY A 87 -12.74 14.49 -38.39
C GLY A 87 -11.72 13.40 -38.67
N HIS A 88 -10.75 13.26 -37.77
CA HIS A 88 -9.63 12.31 -37.84
C HIS A 88 -10.08 10.87 -38.10
N ILE A 89 -11.18 10.43 -37.45
CA ILE A 89 -11.76 9.09 -37.59
C ILE A 89 -12.20 8.79 -39.03
N TYR A 90 -12.71 9.76 -39.77
CA TYR A 90 -13.15 9.56 -41.16
C TYR A 90 -11.98 9.38 -42.13
N ILE A 91 -10.86 10.08 -41.91
CA ILE A 91 -9.63 9.86 -42.68
C ILE A 91 -8.99 8.52 -42.32
N ILE A 92 -9.00 8.12 -41.04
CA ILE A 92 -8.59 6.77 -40.60
C ILE A 92 -9.42 5.68 -41.31
N ILE A 93 -10.74 5.87 -41.45
CA ILE A 93 -11.61 4.96 -42.22
C ILE A 93 -11.24 4.95 -43.71
N ILE A 94 -10.96 6.10 -44.33
CA ILE A 94 -10.52 6.16 -45.74
C ILE A 94 -9.17 5.45 -45.94
N VAL A 95 -8.16 5.71 -45.11
CA VAL A 95 -6.86 5.03 -45.17
C VAL A 95 -7.04 3.52 -44.98
N THR A 96 -7.92 3.11 -44.07
CA THR A 96 -8.29 1.71 -43.84
C THR A 96 -8.95 1.06 -45.06
N ALA A 97 -9.86 1.75 -45.75
CA ALA A 97 -10.47 1.26 -46.98
C ALA A 97 -9.45 1.17 -48.14
N VAL A 98 -8.59 2.18 -48.28
CA VAL A 98 -7.54 2.26 -49.31
C VAL A 98 -6.52 1.11 -49.16
N GLN A 99 -6.06 0.80 -47.94
CA GLN A 99 -5.17 -0.36 -47.75
C GLN A 99 -5.86 -1.69 -48.07
N ILE A 100 -7.14 -1.85 -47.75
CA ILE A 100 -7.91 -3.09 -48.01
C ILE A 100 -8.06 -3.31 -49.52
N ILE A 101 -8.32 -2.25 -50.28
CA ILE A 101 -8.42 -2.30 -51.75
C ILE A 101 -7.04 -2.60 -52.36
N SER A 102 -5.99 -1.89 -51.96
CA SER A 102 -4.62 -2.13 -52.47
C SER A 102 -4.10 -3.53 -52.13
N PHE A 103 -4.37 -4.03 -50.92
CA PHE A 103 -4.03 -5.40 -50.53
C PHE A 103 -4.77 -6.44 -51.40
N LYS A 104 -6.08 -6.25 -51.61
CA LYS A 104 -6.88 -7.10 -52.52
C LYS A 104 -6.32 -7.11 -53.94
N GLU A 105 -5.88 -5.97 -54.48
CA GLU A 105 -5.25 -5.86 -55.80
C GLU A 105 -3.92 -6.62 -55.88
N VAL A 106 -2.98 -6.38 -54.96
CA VAL A 106 -1.67 -7.07 -54.96
C VAL A 106 -1.83 -8.59 -54.77
N ILE A 107 -2.77 -9.03 -53.92
CA ILE A 107 -3.07 -10.46 -53.76
C ILE A 107 -3.71 -11.05 -55.04
N ALA A 108 -4.54 -10.29 -55.77
CA ALA A 108 -5.15 -10.77 -57.01
C ALA A 108 -4.12 -11.09 -58.11
N ILE A 109 -3.07 -10.27 -58.26
CA ILE A 109 -1.99 -10.48 -59.25
C ILE A 109 -1.28 -11.83 -59.05
N SER A 110 -1.13 -12.28 -57.80
CA SER A 110 -0.44 -13.54 -57.48
C SER A 110 -1.24 -14.82 -57.82
N ASN A 111 -2.50 -14.72 -58.28
CA ASN A 111 -3.48 -15.81 -58.28
C ASN A 111 -3.83 -16.38 -59.69
N VAL A 112 -2.82 -16.74 -60.48
CA VAL A 112 -2.90 -17.45 -61.78
C VAL A 112 -1.77 -18.49 -61.83
N PRO A 113 -1.93 -19.76 -62.29
CA PRO A 113 -2.92 -20.26 -63.26
C PRO A 113 -3.92 -21.34 -62.77
N SER A 114 -4.76 -21.76 -63.71
CA SER A 114 -6.09 -22.37 -63.59
C SER A 114 -6.27 -23.72 -62.86
N ARG A 115 -5.22 -24.46 -62.47
CA ARG A 115 -5.40 -25.81 -61.86
C ARG A 115 -5.66 -25.84 -60.34
N ALA A 116 -5.36 -24.77 -59.60
CA ALA A 116 -5.45 -24.76 -58.12
C ALA A 116 -6.76 -24.16 -57.54
N ARG A 117 -7.85 -24.12 -58.32
CA ARG A 117 -9.10 -23.39 -57.97
C ARG A 117 -9.92 -24.02 -56.83
N SER A 118 -9.53 -25.20 -56.33
CA SER A 118 -10.24 -26.00 -55.31
C SER A 118 -9.82 -25.73 -53.86
N LEU A 119 -8.70 -25.02 -53.62
CA LEU A 119 -8.18 -24.76 -52.27
C LEU A 119 -8.99 -23.69 -51.53
N ARG A 120 -10.14 -24.11 -50.96
CA ARG A 120 -11.14 -23.24 -50.30
C ARG A 120 -10.55 -22.30 -49.24
N PHE A 121 -9.56 -22.78 -48.47
CA PHE A 121 -9.02 -22.07 -47.31
C PHE A 121 -7.94 -21.01 -47.61
N THR A 122 -7.26 -21.07 -48.76
CA THR A 122 -6.16 -20.14 -49.06
C THR A 122 -6.64 -18.69 -49.13
N LYS A 123 -7.83 -18.44 -49.67
CA LYS A 123 -8.42 -17.09 -49.70
C LYS A 123 -8.78 -16.58 -48.30
N THR A 124 -9.37 -17.44 -47.46
CA THR A 124 -9.72 -17.10 -46.07
C THR A 124 -8.48 -16.74 -45.26
N LEU A 125 -7.39 -17.48 -45.46
CA LEU A 125 -6.13 -17.27 -44.76
C LEU A 125 -5.47 -15.91 -45.08
N ASN A 126 -5.53 -15.45 -46.33
CA ASN A 126 -4.99 -14.15 -46.71
C ASN A 126 -5.76 -13.00 -46.01
N TRP A 127 -7.09 -13.14 -45.86
CA TRP A 127 -7.91 -12.20 -45.07
C TRP A 127 -7.71 -12.33 -43.56
N TYR A 128 -7.44 -13.53 -43.05
CA TYR A 128 -7.12 -13.77 -41.63
C TYR A 128 -5.83 -13.07 -41.22
N PHE A 129 -4.75 -13.20 -42.00
CA PHE A 129 -3.50 -12.50 -41.71
C PHE A 129 -3.63 -10.97 -41.86
N LEU A 130 -4.47 -10.47 -42.78
CA LEU A 130 -4.80 -9.04 -42.83
C LEU A 130 -5.48 -8.57 -41.54
N GLY A 131 -6.55 -9.25 -41.10
CA GLY A 131 -7.25 -8.92 -39.87
C GLY A 131 -6.35 -9.01 -38.63
N THR A 132 -5.49 -10.02 -38.55
CA THR A 132 -4.50 -10.20 -37.47
C THR A 132 -3.47 -9.07 -37.45
N THR A 133 -2.92 -8.70 -38.61
CA THR A 133 -1.93 -7.62 -38.74
C THR A 133 -2.55 -6.26 -38.42
N MET A 134 -3.78 -6.02 -38.85
CA MET A 134 -4.54 -4.82 -38.48
C MET A 134 -4.82 -4.78 -36.97
N TYR A 135 -5.30 -5.88 -36.35
CA TYR A 135 -5.54 -5.94 -34.90
C TYR A 135 -4.26 -5.65 -34.09
N PHE A 136 -3.12 -6.22 -34.52
CA PHE A 136 -1.83 -5.94 -33.90
C PHE A 136 -1.45 -4.45 -34.05
N LEU A 137 -1.24 -3.98 -35.28
CA LEU A 137 -0.69 -2.63 -35.53
C LEU A 137 -1.65 -1.49 -35.14
N TYR A 138 -2.94 -1.62 -35.43
CA TYR A 138 -3.91 -0.56 -35.14
C TYR A 138 -4.37 -0.61 -33.68
N GLY A 139 -4.43 -1.82 -33.08
CA GLY A 139 -4.72 -1.97 -31.66
C GLY A 139 -3.64 -1.31 -30.79
N GLU A 140 -2.36 -1.45 -31.14
CA GLU A 140 -1.27 -0.81 -30.39
C GLU A 140 -1.37 0.73 -30.46
N SER A 141 -1.64 1.32 -31.62
CA SER A 141 -1.89 2.77 -31.75
C SER A 141 -3.11 3.22 -30.93
N VAL A 142 -4.24 2.51 -31.02
CA VAL A 142 -5.48 2.90 -30.32
C VAL A 142 -5.35 2.77 -28.79
N ILE A 143 -4.68 1.71 -28.31
CA ILE A 143 -4.38 1.53 -26.88
C ILE A 143 -3.44 2.63 -26.38
N TYR A 144 -2.48 3.08 -27.18
CA TYR A 144 -1.56 4.17 -26.83
C TYR A 144 -2.29 5.51 -26.69
N TYR A 145 -3.03 5.95 -27.72
CA TYR A 145 -3.69 7.26 -27.71
C TYR A 145 -4.92 7.35 -26.78
N PHE A 146 -5.68 6.27 -26.61
CA PHE A 146 -6.94 6.26 -25.84
C PHE A 146 -6.87 5.46 -24.54
N LYS A 147 -5.66 5.26 -24.02
CA LYS A 147 -5.33 4.49 -22.81
C LYS A 147 -6.25 4.78 -21.62
N HIS A 148 -6.48 6.06 -21.31
CA HIS A 148 -7.29 6.49 -20.16
C HIS A 148 -8.78 6.12 -20.28
N ILE A 149 -9.31 5.96 -21.49
CA ILE A 149 -10.69 5.50 -21.72
C ILE A 149 -10.73 3.97 -21.63
N ILE A 150 -9.78 3.31 -22.30
CA ILE A 150 -9.74 1.85 -22.48
C ILE A 150 -9.41 1.10 -21.18
N LEU A 151 -8.59 1.67 -20.27
CA LEU A 151 -8.26 1.05 -18.98
C LEU A 151 -9.36 1.20 -17.91
N VAL A 152 -10.33 2.09 -18.10
CA VAL A 152 -11.47 2.26 -17.19
C VAL A 152 -12.62 1.31 -17.54
N ASP A 153 -12.74 0.89 -18.80
CA ASP A 153 -13.75 -0.07 -19.23
C ASP A 153 -13.36 -1.52 -18.86
N ARG A 154 -14.21 -2.15 -18.04
CA ARG A 154 -13.99 -3.51 -17.50
C ARG A 154 -14.03 -4.63 -18.57
N ILE A 155 -14.63 -4.39 -19.74
CA ILE A 155 -14.76 -5.34 -20.84
C ILE A 155 -13.56 -5.23 -21.79
N LEU A 156 -13.07 -4.01 -22.05
CA LEU A 156 -11.92 -3.75 -22.92
C LEU A 156 -10.57 -3.96 -22.22
N LEU A 157 -10.49 -3.72 -20.90
CA LEU A 157 -9.27 -3.84 -20.10
C LEU A 157 -8.49 -5.16 -20.32
N PRO A 158 -9.10 -6.38 -20.37
CA PRO A 158 -8.37 -7.62 -20.64
C PRO A 158 -7.74 -7.66 -22.03
N PHE A 159 -8.46 -7.18 -23.06
CA PHE A 159 -7.98 -7.15 -24.43
C PHE A 159 -6.86 -6.14 -24.65
N ALA A 160 -6.90 -5.00 -23.94
CA ALA A 160 -5.85 -3.99 -23.98
C ALA A 160 -4.58 -4.46 -23.25
N THR A 161 -4.71 -4.94 -22.01
CA THR A 161 -3.57 -5.42 -21.19
C THR A 161 -2.85 -6.62 -21.81
N HIS A 162 -3.57 -7.51 -22.50
CA HIS A 162 -3.00 -8.72 -23.12
C HIS A 162 -2.85 -8.60 -24.65
N HIS A 163 -3.06 -7.41 -25.24
CA HIS A 163 -3.10 -7.17 -26.70
C HIS A 163 -1.95 -7.82 -27.47
N ARG A 164 -0.70 -7.64 -27.03
CA ARG A 164 0.50 -8.19 -27.68
C ARG A 164 0.51 -9.73 -27.65
N PHE A 165 0.07 -10.34 -26.54
CA PHE A 165 -0.01 -11.80 -26.40
C PHE A 165 -1.15 -12.40 -27.23
N ILE A 166 -2.32 -11.75 -27.24
CA ILE A 166 -3.46 -12.12 -28.09
C ILE A 166 -3.06 -12.04 -29.57
N SER A 167 -2.39 -10.96 -29.98
CA SER A 167 -1.88 -10.77 -31.35
C SER A 167 -0.88 -11.85 -31.76
N PHE A 168 0.06 -12.21 -30.87
CA PHE A 168 0.99 -13.31 -31.10
C PHE A 168 0.27 -14.66 -31.25
N MET A 169 -0.72 -14.95 -30.38
CA MET A 169 -1.48 -16.20 -30.45
C MET A 169 -2.37 -16.28 -31.70
N LEU A 170 -2.95 -15.17 -32.16
CA LEU A 170 -3.62 -15.10 -33.47
C LEU A 170 -2.66 -15.41 -34.62
N TYR A 171 -1.45 -14.83 -34.62
CA TYR A 171 -0.46 -15.14 -35.65
C TYR A 171 -0.03 -16.62 -35.62
N VAL A 172 0.24 -17.19 -34.44
CA VAL A 172 0.59 -18.60 -34.26
C VAL A 172 -0.55 -19.52 -34.73
N MET A 173 -1.81 -19.22 -34.39
CA MET A 173 -2.96 -19.99 -34.88
C MET A 173 -3.09 -19.92 -36.40
N GLY A 174 -2.90 -18.73 -37.01
CA GLY A 174 -2.86 -18.56 -38.46
C GLY A 174 -1.74 -19.35 -39.13
N PHE A 175 -0.55 -19.40 -38.52
CA PHE A 175 0.59 -20.18 -39.00
C PHE A 175 0.36 -21.70 -38.86
N MET A 176 -0.15 -22.17 -37.72
CA MET A 176 -0.53 -23.57 -37.53
C MET A 176 -1.62 -23.99 -38.53
N PHE A 177 -2.60 -23.13 -38.78
CA PHE A 177 -3.63 -23.36 -39.80
C PHE A 177 -3.05 -23.38 -41.22
N PHE A 178 -2.09 -22.51 -41.55
CA PHE A 178 -1.36 -22.58 -42.82
C PHE A 178 -0.67 -23.94 -42.99
N VAL A 179 0.11 -24.37 -42.01
CA VAL A 179 0.83 -25.65 -42.03
C VAL A 179 -0.14 -26.84 -42.13
N GLY A 180 -1.24 -26.83 -41.36
CA GLY A 180 -2.31 -27.83 -41.44
C GLY A 180 -3.06 -27.85 -42.79
N SER A 181 -3.05 -26.74 -43.53
CA SER A 181 -3.67 -26.63 -44.86
C SER A 181 -2.79 -27.14 -46.02
N LEU A 182 -1.53 -27.53 -45.77
CA LEU A 182 -0.57 -27.90 -46.81
C LEU A 182 -0.95 -29.21 -47.53
N GLN A 183 -1.24 -29.13 -48.83
CA GLN A 183 -1.62 -30.28 -49.65
C GLN A 183 -0.48 -30.72 -50.58
N LYS A 184 -0.22 -32.04 -50.58
CA LYS A 184 0.80 -32.66 -51.43
C LYS A 184 0.55 -32.34 -52.91
N GLY A 185 1.59 -31.91 -53.62
CA GLY A 185 1.51 -31.40 -54.99
C GLY A 185 1.29 -29.89 -55.12
N HIS A 186 0.75 -29.21 -54.10
CA HIS A 186 0.45 -27.78 -54.13
C HIS A 186 1.42 -26.90 -53.32
N TYR A 187 2.40 -27.49 -52.63
CA TYR A 187 3.32 -26.77 -51.74
C TYR A 187 3.96 -25.52 -52.37
N LYS A 188 4.49 -25.61 -53.60
CA LYS A 188 5.10 -24.44 -54.28
C LYS A 188 4.12 -23.27 -54.40
N PHE A 189 2.86 -23.54 -54.75
CA PHE A 189 1.80 -22.53 -54.82
C PHE A 189 1.44 -21.99 -53.43
N GLN A 190 1.26 -22.85 -52.42
CA GLN A 190 0.88 -22.44 -51.07
C GLN A 190 1.96 -21.60 -50.37
N PHE A 191 3.24 -22.00 -50.44
CA PHE A 191 4.35 -21.19 -49.94
C PHE A 191 4.52 -19.87 -50.73
N THR A 192 4.24 -19.87 -52.03
CA THR A 192 4.24 -18.63 -52.83
C THR A 192 3.13 -17.68 -52.35
N GLN A 193 1.89 -18.16 -52.21
CA GLN A 193 0.76 -17.37 -51.68
C GLN A 193 1.02 -16.83 -50.26
N PHE A 194 1.62 -17.65 -49.39
CA PHE A 194 2.00 -17.25 -48.04
C PHE A 194 3.05 -16.13 -48.04
N ALA A 195 4.11 -16.26 -48.86
CA ALA A 195 5.14 -15.23 -49.00
C ALA A 195 4.60 -13.93 -49.63
N TRP A 196 3.76 -14.04 -50.67
CA TRP A 196 3.07 -12.88 -51.27
C TRP A 196 2.15 -12.17 -50.29
N THR A 197 1.48 -12.93 -49.42
CA THR A 197 0.63 -12.36 -48.35
C THR A 197 1.48 -11.55 -47.36
N HIS A 198 2.56 -12.13 -46.83
CA HIS A 198 3.43 -11.42 -45.87
C HIS A 198 4.13 -10.21 -46.50
N MET A 199 4.54 -10.30 -47.77
CA MET A 199 5.10 -9.17 -48.51
C MET A 199 4.05 -8.06 -48.72
N ALA A 200 2.81 -8.39 -49.06
CA ALA A 200 1.74 -7.40 -49.22
C ALA A 200 1.35 -6.74 -47.89
N LEU A 201 1.35 -7.48 -46.77
CA LEU A 201 1.14 -6.92 -45.43
C LEU A 201 2.25 -5.92 -45.06
N TYR A 202 3.52 -6.26 -45.34
CA TYR A 202 4.66 -5.38 -45.09
C TYR A 202 4.68 -4.12 -45.99
N LEU A 203 4.37 -4.26 -47.28
CA LEU A 203 4.40 -3.15 -48.24
C LEU A 203 3.16 -2.24 -48.21
N ILE A 204 2.06 -2.66 -47.56
CA ILE A 204 0.80 -1.91 -47.56
C ILE A 204 0.34 -1.62 -46.12
N VAL A 205 0.15 -2.64 -45.27
CA VAL A 205 -0.50 -2.48 -43.97
C VAL A 205 0.44 -1.85 -42.93
N VAL A 206 1.72 -2.26 -42.93
CA VAL A 206 2.75 -1.59 -42.10
C VAL A 206 2.93 -0.13 -42.52
N GLN A 207 2.92 0.16 -43.82
CA GLN A 207 3.01 1.53 -44.32
C GLN A 207 1.76 2.35 -43.95
N ALA A 208 0.57 1.77 -44.05
CA ALA A 208 -0.70 2.40 -43.66
C ALA A 208 -0.79 2.67 -42.15
N HIS A 209 -0.24 1.79 -41.30
CA HIS A 209 -0.10 2.05 -39.87
C HIS A 209 0.73 3.31 -39.58
N PHE A 210 1.86 3.51 -40.27
CA PHE A 210 2.63 4.76 -40.12
C PHE A 210 1.86 6.00 -40.63
N VAL A 211 1.10 5.86 -41.71
CA VAL A 211 0.16 6.90 -42.17
C VAL A 211 -0.91 7.20 -41.11
N MET A 212 -1.41 6.19 -40.38
CA MET A 212 -2.36 6.40 -39.26
C MET A 212 -1.72 7.10 -38.07
N ASN A 213 -0.49 6.74 -37.70
CA ASN A 213 0.23 7.40 -36.60
C ASN A 213 0.47 8.89 -36.92
N ASN A 214 0.78 9.24 -38.18
CA ASN A 214 0.84 10.64 -38.60
C ASN A 214 -0.50 11.38 -38.39
N ILE A 215 -1.64 10.72 -38.64
CA ILE A 215 -2.97 11.32 -38.39
C ILE A 215 -3.19 11.57 -36.90
N PHE A 216 -2.76 10.65 -36.02
CA PHE A 216 -2.85 10.83 -34.57
C PHE A 216 -1.90 11.91 -34.02
N GLU A 217 -0.71 12.08 -34.59
CA GLU A 217 0.24 13.17 -34.26
C GLU A 217 -0.20 14.55 -34.78
N GLY A 218 -1.23 14.60 -35.64
CA GLY A 218 -1.86 15.82 -36.15
C GLY A 218 -2.00 15.85 -37.67
N MET A 219 -3.14 16.32 -38.18
CA MET A 219 -3.52 16.21 -39.60
C MET A 219 -2.53 16.83 -40.60
N ILE A 220 -1.68 17.77 -40.18
CA ILE A 220 -0.58 18.30 -41.00
C ILE A 220 0.40 17.20 -41.43
N TRP A 221 0.76 16.26 -40.56
CA TRP A 221 1.69 15.17 -40.86
C TRP A 221 1.12 14.12 -41.82
N PHE A 222 -0.19 14.14 -42.03
CA PHE A 222 -0.87 13.38 -43.07
C PHE A 222 -1.03 14.20 -44.36
N PHE A 223 -1.75 15.33 -44.27
CA PHE A 223 -2.21 16.06 -45.44
C PHE A 223 -1.08 16.78 -46.20
N LEU A 224 -0.07 17.32 -45.49
CA LEU A 224 1.05 18.01 -46.12
C LEU A 224 1.93 17.03 -46.92
N PRO A 225 2.43 15.89 -46.39
CA PRO A 225 3.11 14.87 -47.17
C PRO A 225 2.33 14.34 -48.38
N VAL A 226 1.03 14.05 -48.21
CA VAL A 226 0.17 13.58 -49.32
C VAL A 226 0.07 14.63 -50.44
N SER A 227 -0.08 15.90 -50.06
CA SER A 227 -0.16 17.02 -51.01
C SER A 227 1.16 17.27 -51.73
N LEU A 228 2.31 17.10 -51.08
CA LEU A 228 3.63 17.23 -51.71
C LEU A 228 3.82 16.22 -52.85
N VAL A 229 3.42 14.96 -52.65
CA VAL A 229 3.53 13.91 -53.69
C VAL A 229 2.60 14.19 -54.88
N ILE A 230 1.36 14.63 -54.61
CA ILE A 230 0.39 15.02 -55.65
C ILE A 230 0.92 16.20 -56.47
N THR A 231 1.39 17.25 -55.81
CA THR A 231 2.01 18.41 -56.45
C THR A 231 3.24 18.01 -57.26
N ASN A 232 4.11 17.14 -56.73
CA ASN A 232 5.30 16.67 -57.45
C ASN A 232 4.95 15.95 -58.75
N ASP A 233 4.02 14.98 -58.75
CA ASP A 233 3.65 14.27 -59.99
C ASP A 233 2.93 15.18 -61.00
N ILE A 234 2.14 16.17 -60.54
CA ILE A 234 1.52 17.18 -61.41
C ILE A 234 2.59 18.06 -62.07
N PHE A 235 3.47 18.69 -61.29
CA PHE A 235 4.47 19.61 -61.84
C PHE A 235 5.58 18.90 -62.59
N ALA A 236 5.94 17.66 -62.22
CA ALA A 236 6.87 16.84 -63.01
C ALA A 236 6.28 16.43 -64.37
N TYR A 237 4.96 16.20 -64.45
CA TYR A 237 4.27 15.98 -65.72
C TYR A 237 4.22 17.27 -66.57
N ILE A 238 3.86 18.42 -65.98
CA ILE A 238 3.81 19.71 -66.70
C ILE A 238 5.19 20.14 -67.19
N CYS A 239 6.21 20.15 -66.32
CA CYS A 239 7.58 20.50 -66.71
C CYS A 239 8.16 19.46 -67.69
N GLY A 240 7.80 18.18 -67.54
CA GLY A 240 8.16 17.12 -68.47
C GLY A 240 7.53 17.27 -69.86
N MET A 241 6.32 17.83 -69.96
CA MET A 241 5.69 18.19 -71.24
C MET A 241 6.32 19.42 -71.89
N LEU A 242 6.61 20.47 -71.10
CA LEU A 242 7.06 21.77 -71.63
C LEU A 242 8.56 21.79 -71.96
N PHE A 243 9.39 21.10 -71.16
CA PHE A 243 10.85 21.19 -71.22
C PHE A 243 11.56 19.84 -71.33
N GLY A 244 10.82 18.72 -71.25
CA GLY A 244 11.38 17.37 -71.23
C GLY A 244 12.14 17.01 -72.51
N ARG A 245 13.42 16.65 -72.37
CA ARG A 245 14.30 16.18 -73.45
C ARG A 245 15.07 14.93 -73.05
N THR A 246 15.47 14.81 -71.79
CA THR A 246 16.31 13.72 -71.27
C THR A 246 15.45 12.70 -70.54
N GLN A 247 15.47 11.42 -70.94
CA GLN A 247 14.73 10.36 -70.24
C GLN A 247 15.37 10.03 -68.89
N LEU A 248 14.56 9.94 -67.83
CA LEU A 248 15.04 9.72 -66.46
C LEU A 248 15.44 8.26 -66.19
N ILE A 249 14.64 7.29 -66.67
CA ILE A 249 14.93 5.86 -66.48
C ILE A 249 14.29 5.00 -67.58
N LYS A 250 15.00 3.99 -68.09
CA LYS A 250 14.48 3.04 -69.12
C LYS A 250 13.24 2.26 -68.66
N LEU A 251 13.04 2.16 -67.35
CA LEU A 251 11.85 1.55 -66.73
C LEU A 251 10.59 2.45 -66.78
N SER A 252 10.72 3.73 -67.18
CA SER A 252 9.59 4.65 -67.34
C SER A 252 9.86 5.69 -68.44
N PRO A 253 9.66 5.33 -69.73
CA PRO A 253 10.06 6.17 -70.88
C PRO A 253 9.24 7.47 -71.06
N LYS A 254 8.36 7.81 -70.10
CA LYS A 254 7.57 9.04 -70.07
C LYS A 254 7.96 10.02 -68.94
N LYS A 255 8.84 9.64 -68.00
CA LYS A 255 9.39 10.60 -67.01
C LYS A 255 10.74 11.14 -67.51
N THR A 256 10.92 12.46 -67.48
CA THR A 256 12.12 13.16 -67.94
C THR A 256 12.87 13.81 -66.79
N VAL A 257 14.16 14.09 -66.99
CA VAL A 257 15.03 14.73 -65.98
C VAL A 257 14.60 16.19 -65.75
N GLU A 258 14.24 16.91 -66.80
CA GLU A 258 13.77 18.29 -66.72
C GLU A 258 12.41 18.38 -66.02
N GLY A 259 11.54 17.37 -66.22
CA GLY A 259 10.32 17.20 -65.44
C GLY A 259 10.61 16.96 -63.96
N PHE A 260 11.54 16.06 -63.64
CA PHE A 260 11.92 15.72 -62.26
C PHE A 260 12.45 16.94 -61.48
N ILE A 261 13.35 17.72 -62.08
CA ILE A 261 13.89 18.95 -61.48
C ILE A 261 12.80 20.03 -61.33
N GLY A 262 11.93 20.21 -62.33
CA GLY A 262 10.80 21.14 -62.23
C GLY A 262 9.82 20.77 -61.11
N GLY A 263 9.50 19.47 -60.98
CA GLY A 263 8.68 18.93 -59.89
C GLY A 263 9.24 19.29 -58.51
N TRP A 264 10.55 19.13 -58.31
CA TRP A 264 11.23 19.46 -57.04
C TRP A 264 11.07 20.94 -56.64
N ILE A 265 11.35 21.86 -57.58
CA ILE A 265 11.28 23.31 -57.33
C ILE A 265 9.85 23.74 -56.97
N PHE A 266 8.85 23.32 -57.75
CA PHE A 266 7.45 23.66 -57.46
C PHE A 266 6.93 22.99 -56.18
N THR A 267 7.40 21.79 -55.85
CA THR A 267 7.02 21.08 -54.61
C THR A 267 7.59 21.77 -53.36
N ILE A 268 8.81 22.31 -53.42
CA ILE A 268 9.37 23.16 -52.36
C ILE A 268 8.52 24.41 -52.16
N PHE A 269 8.25 25.17 -53.22
CA PHE A 269 7.48 26.42 -53.14
C PHE A 269 6.06 26.19 -52.60
N PHE A 270 5.37 25.17 -53.12
CA PHE A 270 4.05 24.77 -52.66
C PHE A 270 4.05 24.27 -51.21
N GLY A 271 5.07 23.51 -50.80
CA GLY A 271 5.22 23.02 -49.42
C GLY A 271 5.31 24.17 -48.41
N VAL A 272 6.18 25.15 -48.67
CA VAL A 272 6.31 26.36 -47.84
C VAL A 272 4.99 27.14 -47.79
N LEU A 273 4.32 27.34 -48.94
CA LEU A 273 3.04 28.05 -49.00
C LEU A 273 1.93 27.34 -48.20
N LEU A 274 1.76 26.03 -48.39
CA LEU A 274 0.73 25.23 -47.71
C LEU A 274 1.00 25.15 -46.21
N THR A 275 2.26 25.01 -45.79
CA THR A 275 2.65 25.03 -44.37
C THR A 275 2.24 26.35 -43.68
N ASN A 276 2.50 27.49 -44.33
CA ASN A 276 2.09 28.82 -43.85
C ASN A 276 0.57 29.03 -43.77
N LEU A 277 -0.23 28.19 -44.42
CA LEU A 277 -1.69 28.17 -44.31
C LEU A 277 -2.15 27.25 -43.17
N LEU A 278 -1.64 26.00 -43.12
CA LEU A 278 -2.07 24.98 -42.17
C LEU A 278 -1.70 25.31 -40.72
N MET A 279 -0.52 25.90 -40.48
CA MET A 279 -0.07 26.28 -39.12
C MET A 279 -0.97 27.32 -38.43
N ARG A 280 -1.89 27.97 -39.15
CA ARG A 280 -2.83 28.97 -38.59
C ARG A 280 -4.00 28.34 -37.82
N TYR A 281 -4.21 27.03 -37.93
CA TYR A 281 -5.40 26.34 -37.45
C TYR A 281 -5.02 25.17 -36.54
N LYS A 282 -5.36 25.24 -35.23
CA LYS A 282 -5.05 24.18 -34.24
C LYS A 282 -5.46 22.78 -34.71
N TYR A 283 -6.59 22.65 -35.41
CA TYR A 283 -7.09 21.38 -35.98
C TYR A 283 -6.07 20.63 -36.87
N PHE A 284 -5.14 21.34 -37.53
CA PHE A 284 -4.10 20.68 -38.34
C PHE A 284 -2.81 20.38 -37.57
N ILE A 285 -2.47 21.17 -36.56
CA ILE A 285 -1.17 21.10 -35.86
C ILE A 285 -1.21 20.42 -34.48
N CYS A 286 -2.38 20.23 -33.89
CA CYS A 286 -2.54 19.49 -32.65
C CYS A 286 -2.63 17.97 -32.89
N PRO A 287 -2.04 17.15 -32.00
CA PRO A 287 -2.31 15.72 -31.97
C PRO A 287 -3.73 15.43 -31.49
N VAL A 288 -4.23 14.23 -31.79
CA VAL A 288 -5.59 13.79 -31.49
C VAL A 288 -5.76 13.44 -30.02
N ASN A 289 -6.57 14.21 -29.31
CA ASN A 289 -7.09 13.88 -27.98
C ASN A 289 -8.60 13.53 -27.97
N ASP A 290 -9.35 13.93 -29.00
CA ASP A 290 -10.74 13.53 -29.24
C ASP A 290 -10.94 13.04 -30.70
N LEU A 291 -11.65 11.93 -30.87
CA LEU A 291 -12.03 11.37 -32.17
C LEU A 291 -13.31 11.99 -32.75
N GLY A 292 -14.15 12.62 -31.92
CA GLY A 292 -15.31 13.40 -32.34
C GLY A 292 -14.96 14.79 -32.91
N ALA A 293 -13.72 15.23 -32.70
CA ALA A 293 -13.23 16.54 -33.13
C ALA A 293 -13.21 16.68 -34.66
N ASN A 294 -13.88 17.73 -35.13
CA ASN A 294 -14.00 18.15 -36.52
C ASN A 294 -13.46 19.59 -36.71
N VAL A 295 -13.44 20.08 -37.94
CA VAL A 295 -12.84 21.40 -38.26
C VAL A 295 -13.54 22.59 -37.55
N PHE A 296 -14.79 22.45 -37.12
CA PHE A 296 -15.56 23.50 -36.44
C PHE A 296 -15.46 23.44 -34.92
N SER A 297 -15.32 22.24 -34.33
CA SER A 297 -15.02 22.10 -32.89
C SER A 297 -13.56 22.42 -32.56
N GLY A 298 -12.66 22.16 -33.51
CA GLY A 298 -11.22 22.31 -33.33
C GLY A 298 -10.61 21.22 -32.43
N LEU A 299 -9.36 21.45 -32.05
CA LEU A 299 -8.58 20.68 -31.08
C LEU A 299 -7.85 21.66 -30.15
N GLU A 300 -7.67 21.25 -28.89
CA GLU A 300 -6.89 21.99 -27.89
C GLU A 300 -5.64 21.19 -27.52
N CYS A 301 -4.46 21.82 -27.60
CA CYS A 301 -3.18 21.20 -27.26
C CYS A 301 -2.12 22.25 -26.89
N ASP A 302 -1.05 21.80 -26.21
CA ASP A 302 0.26 22.45 -26.23
C ASP A 302 0.79 22.45 -27.67
N ILE A 303 1.01 23.63 -28.26
CA ILE A 303 1.55 23.75 -29.62
C ILE A 303 3.01 23.27 -29.63
N ASN A 304 3.34 22.34 -30.53
CA ASN A 304 4.71 21.87 -30.72
C ASN A 304 5.63 23.05 -31.13
N PRO A 305 6.80 23.26 -30.46
CA PRO A 305 7.73 24.35 -30.76
C PRO A 305 8.12 24.53 -32.23
N VAL A 306 8.07 23.50 -33.08
CA VAL A 306 8.36 23.68 -34.51
C VAL A 306 7.40 24.63 -35.23
N PHE A 307 6.20 24.86 -34.68
CA PHE A 307 5.21 25.79 -35.21
C PHE A 307 5.29 27.21 -34.59
N ILE A 308 6.22 27.43 -33.65
CA ILE A 308 6.42 28.71 -32.95
C ILE A 308 7.58 29.46 -33.60
N LYS A 309 7.48 30.79 -33.76
CA LYS A 309 8.57 31.59 -34.34
C LYS A 309 9.81 31.60 -33.45
N HIS A 310 10.93 31.13 -33.99
CA HIS A 310 12.25 31.24 -33.36
C HIS A 310 13.12 32.24 -34.13
N THR A 311 13.90 33.04 -33.39
CA THR A 311 14.82 34.03 -33.97
C THR A 311 16.21 33.43 -34.10
N TYR A 312 16.62 33.13 -35.32
CA TYR A 312 17.90 32.56 -35.66
C TYR A 312 18.91 33.65 -36.00
N ARG A 313 20.13 33.56 -35.46
CA ARG A 313 21.26 34.42 -35.82
C ARG A 313 22.04 33.77 -36.98
N LEU A 314 22.25 34.50 -38.07
CA LEU A 314 22.95 33.96 -39.24
C LEU A 314 24.47 33.86 -38.98
N PRO A 315 25.08 32.66 -39.07
CA PRO A 315 26.46 32.44 -38.59
C PRO A 315 27.57 32.96 -39.51
N PHE A 316 27.25 33.43 -40.72
CA PHE A 316 28.22 33.70 -41.79
C PHE A 316 28.16 35.13 -42.39
N ILE A 317 27.51 36.09 -41.72
CA ILE A 317 27.47 37.50 -42.16
C ILE A 317 28.38 38.35 -41.25
N PRO A 318 29.54 38.85 -41.73
CA PRO A 318 30.34 39.84 -41.00
C PRO A 318 29.57 41.16 -40.83
N PRO A 319 29.79 41.92 -39.73
CA PRO A 319 29.07 43.18 -39.47
C PRO A 319 29.24 44.30 -40.52
N THR A 320 30.12 44.12 -41.52
CA THR A 320 30.47 45.12 -42.54
C THR A 320 29.61 45.07 -43.80
N TRP A 321 28.71 44.09 -43.97
CA TRP A 321 27.76 44.04 -45.10
C TRP A 321 26.38 44.60 -44.69
N SER A 322 26.33 45.93 -44.60
CA SER A 322 25.34 46.72 -43.85
C SER A 322 23.95 46.90 -44.49
N HIS A 323 23.37 45.86 -45.12
CA HIS A 323 22.01 45.90 -45.67
C HIS A 323 21.14 44.65 -45.39
N LEU A 324 21.67 43.61 -44.76
CA LEU A 324 20.90 42.40 -44.43
C LEU A 324 20.76 42.22 -42.90
N PRO A 325 19.59 41.79 -42.40
CA PRO A 325 19.38 41.60 -40.96
C PRO A 325 20.18 40.40 -40.44
N VAL A 326 20.94 40.61 -39.36
CA VAL A 326 21.78 39.58 -38.70
C VAL A 326 20.95 38.47 -38.04
N THR A 327 19.65 38.73 -37.81
CA THR A 327 18.69 37.81 -37.21
C THR A 327 17.44 37.67 -38.07
N ILE A 328 16.98 36.44 -38.29
CA ILE A 328 15.72 36.13 -38.98
C ILE A 328 14.77 35.38 -38.04
N SER A 329 13.50 35.78 -37.99
CA SER A 329 12.47 35.12 -37.17
C SER A 329 11.60 34.21 -38.06
N VAL A 330 11.73 32.90 -37.89
CA VAL A 330 11.13 31.86 -38.73
C VAL A 330 10.63 30.71 -37.86
N GLU A 331 9.48 30.14 -38.19
CA GLU A 331 8.98 28.91 -37.58
C GLU A 331 9.88 27.71 -37.99
N PRO A 332 10.43 26.91 -37.06
CA PRO A 332 11.35 25.81 -37.40
C PRO A 332 10.79 24.81 -38.43
N MET A 333 9.47 24.63 -38.47
CA MET A 333 8.74 23.85 -39.47
C MET A 333 9.09 24.23 -40.92
N GLN A 334 9.46 25.49 -41.19
CA GLN A 334 9.90 25.94 -42.52
C GLN A 334 11.22 25.29 -42.98
N PHE A 335 12.07 24.81 -42.06
CA PHE A 335 13.24 24.01 -42.42
C PHE A 335 12.87 22.54 -42.64
N HIS A 336 11.98 21.99 -41.79
CA HIS A 336 11.50 20.61 -41.91
C HIS A 336 10.75 20.36 -43.23
N ILE A 337 9.93 21.32 -43.70
CA ILE A 337 9.21 21.19 -44.98
C ILE A 337 10.15 21.17 -46.19
N LEU A 338 11.31 21.85 -46.16
CA LEU A 338 12.30 21.76 -47.24
C LEU A 338 12.83 20.33 -47.39
N VAL A 339 13.05 19.63 -46.27
CA VAL A 339 13.47 18.22 -46.27
C VAL A 339 12.34 17.31 -46.75
N MET A 340 11.11 17.51 -46.27
CA MET A 340 9.95 16.72 -46.70
C MET A 340 9.63 16.90 -48.19
N ALA A 341 9.65 18.14 -48.71
CA ALA A 341 9.44 18.43 -50.13
C ALA A 341 10.55 17.83 -51.01
N THR A 342 11.80 17.87 -50.53
CA THR A 342 12.94 17.25 -51.23
C THR A 342 12.81 15.72 -51.25
N PHE A 343 12.41 15.07 -50.16
CA PHE A 343 12.15 13.63 -50.15
C PHE A 343 10.96 13.24 -51.06
N ALA A 344 9.86 13.98 -50.97
CA ALA A 344 8.64 13.76 -51.77
C ALA A 344 8.90 13.85 -53.29
N SER A 345 9.88 14.65 -53.70
CA SER A 345 10.27 14.78 -55.11
C SER A 345 11.39 13.83 -55.52
N LEU A 346 12.50 13.77 -54.78
CA LEU A 346 13.70 13.06 -55.21
C LEU A 346 13.69 11.56 -54.88
N ILE A 347 12.94 11.13 -53.85
CA ILE A 347 13.02 9.75 -53.32
C ILE A 347 11.68 9.02 -53.41
N ALA A 348 10.56 9.64 -53.00
CA ALA A 348 9.24 8.98 -53.02
C ALA A 348 8.84 8.41 -54.40
N PRO A 349 9.15 9.03 -55.56
CA PRO A 349 8.81 8.48 -56.88
C PRO A 349 9.50 7.14 -57.24
N PHE A 350 10.50 6.70 -56.48
CA PHE A 350 11.06 5.36 -56.63
C PHE A 350 10.08 4.24 -56.24
N GLY A 351 9.06 4.54 -55.42
CA GLY A 351 7.93 3.63 -55.19
C GLY A 351 7.18 3.32 -56.49
N GLY A 352 6.82 4.36 -57.24
CA GLY A 352 6.21 4.23 -58.57
C GLY A 352 7.10 3.55 -59.61
N PHE A 353 8.43 3.66 -59.52
CA PHE A 353 9.35 2.88 -60.35
C PHE A 353 9.37 1.40 -59.96
N PHE A 354 9.37 1.06 -58.67
CA PHE A 354 9.29 -0.32 -58.18
C PHE A 354 7.96 -0.98 -58.57
N ALA A 355 6.84 -0.29 -58.34
CA ALA A 355 5.51 -0.71 -58.75
C ALA A 355 5.42 -0.92 -60.28
N SER A 356 5.97 0.01 -61.08
CA SER A 356 6.09 -0.13 -62.54
C SER A 356 6.94 -1.34 -62.96
N GLY A 357 7.97 -1.68 -62.18
CA GLY A 357 8.78 -2.89 -62.37
C GLY A 357 7.96 -4.17 -62.18
N LEU A 358 7.25 -4.28 -61.07
CA LEU A 358 6.35 -5.41 -60.78
C LEU A 358 5.31 -5.60 -61.89
N LYS A 359 4.60 -4.53 -62.29
CA LYS A 359 3.58 -4.59 -63.35
C LYS A 359 4.12 -5.17 -64.66
N ARG A 360 5.31 -4.71 -65.07
CA ARG A 360 6.02 -5.21 -66.27
C ARG A 360 6.40 -6.69 -66.16
N THR A 361 6.86 -7.13 -64.98
CA THR A 361 7.21 -8.55 -64.74
C THR A 361 6.00 -9.47 -64.87
N PHE A 362 4.82 -9.04 -64.39
CA PHE A 362 3.57 -9.81 -64.49
C PHE A 362 2.76 -9.55 -65.77
N LYS A 363 3.28 -8.73 -66.71
CA LYS A 363 2.62 -8.31 -67.96
C LYS A 363 1.25 -7.62 -67.75
N VAL A 364 1.01 -7.03 -66.57
CA VAL A 364 -0.19 -6.24 -66.27
C VAL A 364 0.06 -4.76 -66.53
N LYS A 365 -1.00 -4.01 -66.86
CA LYS A 365 -0.92 -2.56 -67.14
C LYS A 365 -1.05 -1.71 -65.87
N ASP A 366 -1.99 -2.08 -65.01
CA ASP A 366 -2.36 -1.47 -63.73
C ASP A 366 -2.61 -2.60 -62.72
N PHE A 367 -2.63 -2.31 -61.41
CA PHE A 367 -2.81 -3.33 -60.35
C PHE A 367 -4.25 -3.85 -60.23
N GLY A 368 -5.22 -3.10 -60.76
CA GLY A 368 -6.63 -3.46 -60.82
C GLY A 368 -7.45 -2.39 -61.56
N ASP A 369 -8.77 -2.49 -61.46
CA ASP A 369 -9.73 -1.55 -62.06
C ASP A 369 -10.62 -0.86 -61.01
N SER A 370 -10.14 -0.77 -59.75
CA SER A 370 -10.94 -0.34 -58.59
C SER A 370 -11.43 1.11 -58.66
N ILE A 371 -10.82 1.97 -59.49
CA ILE A 371 -11.25 3.35 -59.70
C ILE A 371 -11.59 3.54 -61.20
N PRO A 372 -12.88 3.75 -61.56
CA PRO A 372 -13.30 3.90 -62.95
C PRO A 372 -12.51 4.98 -63.70
N GLY A 373 -11.98 4.61 -64.86
CA GLY A 373 -11.12 5.45 -65.71
C GLY A 373 -9.70 5.70 -65.18
N HIS A 374 -9.37 5.29 -63.97
CA HIS A 374 -8.08 5.60 -63.32
C HIS A 374 -7.18 4.38 -63.06
N GLY A 375 -7.72 3.16 -63.09
CA GLY A 375 -6.97 1.92 -62.84
C GLY A 375 -7.03 1.50 -61.37
N GLY A 376 -5.94 0.94 -60.85
CA GLY A 376 -5.88 0.41 -59.49
C GLY A 376 -5.76 1.50 -58.43
N MET A 377 -6.14 1.17 -57.21
CA MET A 377 -5.85 1.98 -56.02
C MET A 377 -4.34 1.95 -55.71
N THR A 378 -3.71 0.79 -55.87
CA THR A 378 -2.27 0.59 -55.64
C THR A 378 -1.41 1.51 -56.53
N ASP A 379 -1.83 1.72 -57.78
CA ASP A 379 -1.19 2.63 -58.77
C ASP A 379 -1.21 4.12 -58.36
N ARG A 380 -1.91 4.47 -57.27
CA ARG A 380 -2.05 5.83 -56.74
C ARG A 380 -1.41 6.01 -55.36
N MET A 381 -1.08 4.89 -54.71
CA MET A 381 -0.57 4.87 -53.34
C MET A 381 0.90 4.42 -53.24
N ASP A 382 1.51 3.91 -54.31
CA ASP A 382 2.89 3.42 -54.33
C ASP A 382 3.94 4.45 -53.86
N CYS A 383 3.82 5.71 -54.27
CA CYS A 383 4.68 6.81 -53.81
C CYS A 383 4.19 7.38 -52.46
N GLN A 384 2.88 7.31 -52.19
CA GLN A 384 2.27 7.85 -50.97
C GLN A 384 2.63 7.03 -49.72
N PHE A 385 2.68 5.70 -49.82
CA PHE A 385 3.07 4.83 -48.71
C PHE A 385 4.52 5.10 -48.26
N ILE A 386 5.46 5.23 -49.21
CA ILE A 386 6.86 5.56 -48.91
C ILE A 386 6.97 6.96 -48.27
N MET A 387 6.22 7.95 -48.79
CA MET A 387 6.22 9.30 -48.22
C MET A 387 5.62 9.33 -46.81
N GLY A 388 4.53 8.58 -46.56
CA GLY A 388 3.89 8.49 -45.25
C GLY A 388 4.78 7.84 -44.18
N PHE A 389 5.48 6.76 -44.53
CA PHE A 389 6.49 6.15 -43.66
C PHE A 389 7.66 7.10 -43.38
N PHE A 390 8.17 7.80 -44.40
CA PHE A 390 9.21 8.81 -44.19
C PHE A 390 8.74 9.95 -43.27
N ALA A 391 7.52 10.46 -43.48
CA ALA A 391 6.96 11.52 -42.63
C ALA A 391 6.88 11.10 -41.15
N PHE A 392 6.47 9.86 -40.87
CA PHE A 392 6.41 9.32 -39.51
C PHE A 392 7.80 9.15 -38.88
N MET A 393 8.72 8.53 -39.60
CA MET A 393 10.12 8.36 -39.14
C MET A 393 10.81 9.70 -38.90
N TYR A 394 10.61 10.67 -39.79
CA TYR A 394 11.16 12.01 -39.68
C TYR A 394 10.54 12.80 -38.53
N TYR A 395 9.22 12.68 -38.31
CA TYR A 395 8.54 13.27 -37.16
C TYR A 395 9.10 12.72 -35.84
N GLN A 396 9.11 11.40 -35.65
CA GLN A 396 9.62 10.78 -34.43
C GLN A 396 11.12 11.07 -34.18
N SER A 397 11.92 11.25 -35.24
CA SER A 397 13.36 11.50 -35.10
C SER A 397 13.73 12.97 -34.84
N PHE A 398 12.94 13.93 -35.33
CA PHE A 398 13.35 15.35 -35.38
C PHE A 398 12.30 16.37 -34.91
N ILE A 399 11.07 15.94 -34.59
CA ILE A 399 9.93 16.84 -34.33
C ILE A 399 9.14 16.44 -33.07
N ALA A 400 9.04 15.14 -32.77
CA ALA A 400 8.39 14.64 -31.56
C ALA A 400 9.08 15.17 -30.30
N VAL A 401 8.29 15.74 -29.38
CA VAL A 401 8.80 16.26 -28.10
C VAL A 401 8.33 15.36 -26.96
N TYR A 402 9.21 14.46 -26.52
CA TYR A 402 8.95 13.53 -25.43
C TYR A 402 8.91 14.22 -24.05
N LYS A 403 7.90 15.06 -23.81
CA LYS A 403 7.56 15.57 -22.47
C LYS A 403 6.99 14.40 -21.64
N ALA A 404 7.71 13.96 -20.61
CA ALA A 404 7.12 13.10 -19.59
C ALA A 404 6.04 13.88 -18.83
N SER A 405 4.78 13.43 -18.89
CA SER A 405 3.69 14.02 -18.12
C SER A 405 3.75 13.54 -16.66
N VAL A 406 3.28 14.36 -15.71
CA VAL A 406 3.22 13.97 -14.29
C VAL A 406 2.45 12.64 -14.12
N GLY A 407 1.35 12.46 -14.86
CA GLY A 407 0.61 11.20 -14.90
C GLY A 407 1.45 10.01 -15.38
N SER A 408 2.26 10.17 -16.44
CA SER A 408 3.13 9.09 -16.94
C SER A 408 4.26 8.70 -15.97
N VAL A 409 4.81 9.68 -15.23
CA VAL A 409 5.84 9.43 -14.21
C VAL A 409 5.22 8.73 -13.00
N ILE A 410 4.04 9.17 -12.54
CA ILE A 410 3.29 8.54 -11.45
C ILE A 410 2.86 7.12 -11.84
N GLU A 411 2.34 6.89 -13.05
CA GLU A 411 1.98 5.54 -13.51
C GLU A 411 3.21 4.62 -13.58
N THR A 412 4.34 5.11 -14.09
CA THR A 412 5.59 4.36 -14.14
C THR A 412 6.08 3.99 -12.74
N ALA A 413 5.96 4.90 -11.76
CA ALA A 413 6.29 4.61 -10.37
C ALA A 413 5.33 3.59 -9.73
N ILE A 414 4.01 3.74 -9.92
CA ILE A 414 2.99 2.85 -9.34
C ILE A 414 3.06 1.43 -9.93
N THR A 415 3.31 1.31 -11.24
CA THR A 415 3.27 0.01 -11.95
C THR A 415 4.64 -0.66 -12.09
N GLY A 416 5.74 0.11 -12.03
CA GLY A 416 7.10 -0.38 -12.27
C GLY A 416 7.99 -0.52 -11.04
N LEU A 417 7.58 -0.04 -9.87
CA LEU A 417 8.39 -0.03 -8.63
C LEU A 417 7.64 -0.64 -7.44
N THR A 418 8.36 -1.26 -6.51
CA THR A 418 7.77 -1.74 -5.24
C THR A 418 7.40 -0.57 -4.30
N PRO A 419 6.55 -0.75 -3.27
CA PRO A 419 6.20 0.33 -2.34
C PRO A 419 7.41 0.98 -1.66
N GLU A 420 8.48 0.23 -1.40
CA GLU A 420 9.74 0.71 -0.85
C GLU A 420 10.47 1.62 -1.84
N GLN A 421 10.51 1.24 -3.11
CA GLN A 421 11.12 1.99 -4.20
C GLN A 421 10.29 3.22 -4.59
N GLN A 422 8.96 3.14 -4.54
CA GLN A 422 8.07 4.30 -4.67
C GLN A 422 8.36 5.33 -3.57
N MET A 423 8.51 4.86 -2.32
CA MET A 423 8.91 5.69 -1.18
C MET A 423 10.33 6.25 -1.32
N GLU A 424 11.26 5.53 -1.95
CA GLU A 424 12.61 6.04 -2.28
C GLU A 424 12.57 7.12 -3.37
N VAL A 425 11.77 6.94 -4.42
CA VAL A 425 11.54 7.96 -5.46
C VAL A 425 10.89 9.22 -4.87
N VAL A 426 9.89 9.08 -3.98
CA VAL A 426 9.30 10.22 -3.26
C VAL A 426 10.38 10.95 -2.46
N LYS A 427 11.18 10.25 -1.65
CA LYS A 427 12.29 10.86 -0.89
C LYS A 427 13.33 11.55 -1.77
N GLY A 428 13.69 10.93 -2.91
CA GLY A 428 14.61 11.48 -3.89
C GLY A 428 14.09 12.76 -4.53
N LEU A 429 12.83 12.78 -4.95
CA LEU A 429 12.15 13.95 -5.50
C LEU A 429 11.98 15.06 -4.46
N SER A 430 11.53 14.75 -3.24
CA SER A 430 11.46 15.74 -2.15
C SER A 430 12.83 16.37 -1.88
N LYS A 431 13.90 15.56 -1.80
CA LYS A 431 15.28 16.06 -1.62
C LYS A 431 15.75 16.94 -2.78
N HIS A 432 15.39 16.59 -4.02
CA HIS A 432 15.73 17.38 -5.21
C HIS A 432 15.00 18.74 -5.21
N LEU A 433 13.70 18.74 -4.92
CA LEU A 433 12.86 19.95 -4.88
C LEU A 433 13.21 20.87 -3.71
N VAL A 434 13.66 20.30 -2.58
CA VAL A 434 14.26 21.05 -1.46
C VAL A 434 15.59 21.69 -1.86
N ASN A 435 16.47 20.95 -2.54
CA ASN A 435 17.74 21.49 -3.05
C ASN A 435 17.56 22.61 -4.10
N GLN A 436 16.41 22.66 -4.78
CA GLN A 436 16.05 23.74 -5.71
C GLN A 436 15.26 24.89 -5.06
N GLY A 437 14.95 24.82 -3.76
CA GLY A 437 14.13 25.82 -3.06
C GLY A 437 12.65 25.85 -3.46
N VAL A 438 12.20 24.92 -4.31
CA VAL A 438 10.80 24.79 -4.77
C VAL A 438 9.91 24.25 -3.64
N ILE A 439 10.48 23.41 -2.79
CA ILE A 439 9.89 23.01 -1.51
C ILE A 439 10.79 23.58 -0.40
N ASN A 440 10.20 24.29 0.56
CA ASN A 440 10.94 24.69 1.76
C ASN A 440 11.37 23.41 2.51
N PRO A 441 12.64 23.22 2.94
CA PRO A 441 13.06 22.04 3.71
C PRO A 441 12.15 21.73 4.92
N LYS A 442 11.47 22.76 5.45
CA LYS A 442 10.59 22.68 6.61
C LYS A 442 9.12 22.39 6.24
N VAL A 443 8.83 21.17 5.77
CA VAL A 443 7.44 20.68 5.56
C VAL A 443 7.08 19.51 6.49
N LEU A 444 7.97 19.10 7.40
CA LEU A 444 7.68 18.03 8.37
C LEU A 444 8.37 18.28 9.73
N HIS A 445 8.16 19.47 10.30
CA HIS A 445 8.95 20.10 11.38
C HIS A 445 9.43 19.19 12.52
N ILE A 446 8.56 18.39 13.13
CA ILE A 446 8.94 17.48 14.22
C ILE A 446 9.88 16.39 13.71
N ILE A 447 9.62 15.85 12.50
CA ILE A 447 10.44 14.82 11.87
C ILE A 447 11.75 15.44 11.33
N GLU A 448 11.76 16.70 10.89
CA GLU A 448 13.00 17.43 10.58
C GLU A 448 13.85 17.62 11.85
N ALA A 449 13.24 17.97 12.99
CA ALA A 449 13.94 18.01 14.28
C ALA A 449 14.44 16.62 14.74
N MET A 450 13.71 15.54 14.46
CA MET A 450 14.16 14.16 14.69
C MET A 450 15.33 13.78 13.77
N VAL A 451 15.27 14.10 12.48
CA VAL A 451 16.33 13.80 11.50
C VAL A 451 17.58 14.60 11.80
N LYS A 452 17.45 15.90 12.09
CA LYS A 452 18.54 16.75 12.58
C LYS A 452 19.15 16.18 13.87
N GLY A 453 18.31 15.84 14.85
CA GLY A 453 18.74 15.23 16.11
C GLY A 453 19.49 13.90 15.92
N GLN A 454 18.96 13.00 15.08
CA GLN A 454 19.61 11.73 14.75
C GLN A 454 20.92 11.90 13.98
N ASN A 455 21.06 12.95 13.16
CA ASN A 455 22.28 13.24 12.41
C ASN A 455 23.36 13.91 13.27
N GLU A 456 23.00 14.91 14.08
CA GLU A 456 23.92 15.72 14.91
C GLU A 456 24.26 15.05 16.24
N LYS A 457 23.34 14.29 16.82
CA LYS A 457 23.48 13.65 18.15
C LYS A 457 23.40 12.13 18.07
N LYS A 458 24.15 11.54 17.14
CA LYS A 458 24.25 10.07 16.95
C LYS A 458 24.58 9.37 18.28
N GLY A 459 23.74 8.41 18.67
CA GLY A 459 23.87 7.68 19.94
C GLY A 459 23.40 8.42 21.20
N GLN A 460 23.09 9.72 21.12
CA GLN A 460 22.55 10.52 22.23
C GLN A 460 21.10 10.98 22.01
N PHE A 461 20.61 11.00 20.76
CA PHE A 461 19.22 11.32 20.45
C PHE A 461 18.29 10.12 20.75
N PRO A 462 17.08 10.33 21.33
CA PRO A 462 16.14 9.25 21.61
C PRO A 462 15.78 8.40 20.39
N LYS A 463 15.69 7.08 20.57
CA LYS A 463 15.21 6.14 19.55
C LYS A 463 13.71 6.33 19.34
N ILE A 464 13.33 6.76 18.14
CA ILE A 464 11.92 6.91 17.76
C ILE A 464 11.33 5.54 17.42
N ILE A 465 10.18 5.22 18.02
CA ILE A 465 9.35 4.06 17.71
C ILE A 465 8.09 4.56 17.01
N THR A 466 7.82 4.07 15.80
CA THR A 466 6.59 4.38 15.06
C THR A 466 5.53 3.36 15.44
N CYS A 467 4.41 3.84 16.00
CA CYS A 467 3.29 3.00 16.41
C CYS A 467 2.08 3.31 15.51
N PRO A 468 1.48 2.33 14.80
CA PRO A 468 0.30 2.54 13.97
C PRO A 468 -1.00 2.91 14.71
N ASN A 469 -0.96 3.08 16.03
CA ASN A 469 -2.09 3.48 16.86
C ASN A 469 -1.59 4.12 18.17
N GLU A 470 -2.22 5.22 18.57
CA GLU A 470 -1.81 6.07 19.69
C GLU A 470 -2.10 5.44 21.06
N MET A 471 -3.20 4.68 21.21
CA MET A 471 -3.47 3.92 22.44
C MET A 471 -2.39 2.86 22.69
N VAL A 472 -1.91 2.18 21.65
CA VAL A 472 -0.76 1.25 21.75
C VAL A 472 0.53 2.01 22.06
N ALA A 473 0.76 3.17 21.44
CA ALA A 473 1.93 4.01 21.70
C ALA A 473 1.99 4.45 23.18
N LEU A 474 0.88 4.92 23.74
CA LEU A 474 0.79 5.32 25.14
C LEU A 474 0.88 4.11 26.08
N SER A 475 0.31 2.96 25.72
CA SER A 475 0.43 1.73 26.51
C SER A 475 1.88 1.20 26.55
N MET A 476 2.65 1.36 25.46
CA MET A 476 4.09 1.07 25.45
C MET A 476 4.87 2.03 26.36
N ALA A 477 4.56 3.33 26.32
CA ALA A 477 5.19 4.33 27.18
C ALA A 477 4.89 4.08 28.67
N ASP A 478 3.64 3.77 28.99
CA ASP A 478 3.17 3.37 30.32
C ASP A 478 3.90 2.11 30.82
N GLY A 479 3.91 1.02 30.04
CA GLY A 479 4.56 -0.24 30.43
C GLY A 479 6.07 -0.10 30.63
N TYR A 480 6.74 0.71 29.80
CA TYR A 480 8.16 1.05 29.99
C TYR A 480 8.36 1.85 31.29
N ALA A 481 7.50 2.84 31.54
CA ALA A 481 7.58 3.72 32.70
C ALA A 481 7.29 2.99 34.02
N ARG A 482 6.42 1.96 34.05
CA ARG A 482 6.20 1.13 35.25
C ARG A 482 7.46 0.39 35.66
N LEU A 483 8.10 -0.34 34.75
CA LEU A 483 9.29 -1.14 35.09
C LEU A 483 10.51 -0.29 35.48
N THR A 484 10.64 0.92 34.93
CA THR A 484 11.86 1.75 35.09
C THR A 484 11.68 3.00 35.96
N SER A 485 10.46 3.42 36.25
CA SER A 485 10.12 4.79 36.67
C SER A 485 10.62 5.90 35.72
N LYS A 486 11.06 5.61 34.48
CA LYS A 486 11.60 6.60 33.53
C LYS A 486 10.53 6.98 32.49
N PRO A 487 10.08 8.25 32.43
CA PRO A 487 8.97 8.66 31.58
C PRO A 487 9.35 8.65 30.10
N GLN A 488 8.51 8.04 29.27
CA GLN A 488 8.68 8.05 27.82
C GLN A 488 7.87 9.18 27.18
N CYS A 489 8.32 9.64 26.01
CA CYS A 489 7.64 10.67 25.23
C CYS A 489 6.77 10.05 24.15
N VAL A 490 5.46 10.34 24.17
CA VAL A 490 4.47 9.90 23.19
C VAL A 490 4.08 11.10 22.33
N ILE A 491 4.32 11.02 21.02
CA ILE A 491 4.03 12.11 20.08
C ILE A 491 2.78 11.75 19.29
N VAL A 492 1.75 12.59 19.35
CA VAL A 492 0.46 12.38 18.68
C VAL A 492 0.08 13.52 17.73
N HIS A 493 -0.77 13.22 16.75
CA HIS A 493 -1.22 14.18 15.74
C HIS A 493 -2.45 14.96 16.22
N VAL A 494 -2.24 16.23 16.61
CA VAL A 494 -3.30 17.22 16.96
C VAL A 494 -4.42 16.64 17.84
N ASP A 495 -5.67 17.03 17.61
CA ASP A 495 -6.82 16.61 18.42
C ASP A 495 -7.20 15.14 18.16
N VAL A 496 -7.24 14.68 16.91
CA VAL A 496 -7.67 13.30 16.60
C VAL A 496 -6.72 12.23 17.11
N GLY A 497 -5.40 12.48 17.08
CA GLY A 497 -4.41 11.59 17.68
C GLY A 497 -4.43 11.68 19.21
N THR A 498 -4.82 12.83 19.77
CA THR A 498 -5.09 12.97 21.21
C THR A 498 -6.34 12.18 21.62
N GLN A 499 -7.40 12.15 20.79
CA GLN A 499 -8.56 11.26 20.96
C GLN A 499 -8.15 9.79 20.78
N GLY A 500 -7.26 9.49 19.84
CA GLY A 500 -6.70 8.17 19.54
C GLY A 500 -5.93 7.51 20.69
N LEU A 501 -5.51 8.29 21.71
CA LEU A 501 -4.99 7.77 22.98
C LEU A 501 -6.00 6.86 23.71
N GLY A 502 -7.30 7.05 23.45
CA GLY A 502 -8.37 6.17 23.90
C GLY A 502 -8.34 5.87 25.39
N ALA A 503 -8.43 4.59 25.75
CA ALA A 503 -8.43 4.16 27.15
C ALA A 503 -7.04 4.20 27.83
N ALA A 504 -5.95 4.38 27.09
CA ALA A 504 -4.60 4.37 27.66
C ALA A 504 -4.31 5.61 28.53
N ILE A 505 -4.92 6.76 28.27
CA ILE A 505 -4.77 7.96 29.13
C ILE A 505 -5.38 7.76 30.52
N HIS A 506 -6.53 7.08 30.58
CA HIS A 506 -7.15 6.66 31.83
C HIS A 506 -6.22 5.69 32.60
N ASN A 507 -5.64 4.71 31.92
CA ASN A 507 -4.77 3.72 32.55
C ASN A 507 -3.45 4.30 33.07
N ALA A 508 -2.80 5.16 32.30
CA ALA A 508 -1.61 5.90 32.77
C ALA A 508 -1.93 6.79 33.98
N SER A 509 -3.13 7.38 34.02
CA SER A 509 -3.60 8.21 35.13
C SER A 509 -3.90 7.41 36.40
N CYS A 510 -4.76 6.39 36.32
CA CYS A 510 -5.19 5.61 37.48
C CYS A 510 -4.08 4.68 37.99
N GLY A 511 -3.36 4.02 37.09
CA GLY A 511 -2.18 3.23 37.41
C GLY A 511 -0.93 4.07 37.70
N ARG A 512 -1.02 5.40 37.67
CA ARG A 512 0.02 6.35 38.07
C ARG A 512 1.37 6.15 37.33
N ALA A 513 1.32 5.91 36.02
CA ALA A 513 2.50 5.78 35.17
C ALA A 513 2.99 7.16 34.72
N PRO A 514 4.27 7.53 34.98
CA PRO A 514 4.81 8.82 34.56
C PRO A 514 5.08 8.80 33.05
N VAL A 515 4.37 9.62 32.27
CA VAL A 515 4.53 9.71 30.80
C VAL A 515 4.35 11.13 30.29
N LEU A 516 5.17 11.53 29.31
CA LEU A 516 5.06 12.83 28.64
C LEU A 516 4.36 12.65 27.29
N ILE A 517 3.23 13.30 27.10
CA ILE A 517 2.52 13.32 25.83
C ILE A 517 2.76 14.67 25.17
N PHE A 518 3.14 14.67 23.90
CA PHE A 518 3.28 15.87 23.07
C PHE A 518 2.36 15.80 21.85
N ALA A 519 1.59 16.85 21.62
CA ALA A 519 0.72 16.99 20.46
C ALA A 519 1.10 18.24 19.64
N GLY A 520 0.85 18.18 18.33
CA GLY A 520 0.71 19.41 17.55
C GLY A 520 -0.53 20.19 17.97
N LEU A 521 -0.60 21.47 17.59
CA LEU A 521 -1.85 22.23 17.47
C LEU A 521 -1.91 22.82 16.05
N SER A 522 -3.12 22.96 15.49
CA SER A 522 -3.31 23.62 14.21
C SER A 522 -2.80 25.09 14.23
N PRO A 523 -2.29 25.61 13.10
CA PRO A 523 -1.74 26.97 13.04
C PRO A 523 -2.79 28.04 13.34
N TYR A 524 -2.42 29.10 14.07
CA TYR A 524 -3.30 30.23 14.38
C TYR A 524 -3.21 31.38 13.35
N THR A 525 -2.36 31.26 12.32
CA THR A 525 -2.19 32.21 11.21
C THR A 525 -2.57 31.58 9.86
N ILE A 526 -3.13 32.36 8.93
CA ILE A 526 -3.86 31.86 7.75
C ILE A 526 -3.21 32.27 6.42
N GLU A 527 -2.86 33.54 6.23
CA GLU A 527 -2.40 34.12 4.96
C GLU A 527 -0.88 34.01 4.73
N GLY A 528 -0.12 33.45 5.69
CA GLY A 528 1.34 33.33 5.63
C GLY A 528 2.08 34.35 6.49
N GLU A 529 1.40 34.92 7.48
CA GLU A 529 1.84 35.93 8.43
C GLU A 529 3.05 35.46 9.27
N MET A 530 3.20 34.14 9.44
CA MET A 530 4.28 33.52 10.20
C MET A 530 4.79 32.24 9.50
N ARG A 531 6.04 31.86 9.79
CA ARG A 531 6.57 30.57 9.34
C ARG A 531 5.85 29.44 10.07
N GLY A 532 4.88 28.82 9.41
CA GLY A 532 4.05 27.76 9.99
C GLY A 532 2.54 27.95 9.82
N SER A 533 2.06 29.02 9.18
CA SER A 533 0.64 29.24 8.86
C SER A 533 -0.04 28.05 8.15
N ARG A 534 -1.38 28.08 8.04
CA ARG A 534 -2.19 26.98 7.47
C ARG A 534 -1.87 26.71 5.99
N THR A 535 -1.27 25.55 5.69
CA THR A 535 -0.94 25.11 4.31
C THR A 535 -1.71 23.87 3.83
N GLU A 536 -2.58 23.30 4.66
CA GLU A 536 -3.16 21.97 4.45
C GLU A 536 -4.61 21.94 4.95
N TYR A 537 -5.50 21.28 4.20
CA TYR A 537 -6.94 21.17 4.49
C TYR A 537 -7.23 20.75 5.94
N ILE A 538 -6.40 19.85 6.49
CA ILE A 538 -6.58 19.29 7.83
C ILE A 538 -6.56 20.38 8.93
N HIS A 539 -5.79 21.45 8.75
CA HIS A 539 -5.68 22.55 9.71
C HIS A 539 -6.98 23.33 9.95
N TRP A 540 -8.01 23.16 9.12
CA TRP A 540 -9.33 23.79 9.32
C TRP A 540 -10.35 22.88 9.98
N ILE A 541 -10.15 21.56 9.95
CA ILE A 541 -11.07 20.57 10.51
C ILE A 541 -10.54 19.86 11.76
N GLN A 542 -9.25 20.03 12.08
CA GLN A 542 -8.58 19.55 13.30
C GLN A 542 -8.06 20.74 14.10
N ASP A 543 -8.94 21.71 14.30
CA ASP A 543 -8.71 22.95 15.03
C ASP A 543 -9.85 23.15 16.03
N VAL A 544 -9.70 22.52 17.20
CA VAL A 544 -10.74 22.47 18.24
C VAL A 544 -10.52 23.57 19.28
N PRO A 545 -11.59 24.21 19.83
CA PRO A 545 -11.45 25.38 20.72
C PRO A 545 -10.56 25.19 21.97
N ASP A 546 -10.48 23.97 22.50
CA ASP A 546 -9.51 23.62 23.54
C ASP A 546 -9.13 22.13 23.50
N GLN A 547 -8.08 21.82 22.76
CA GLN A 547 -7.54 20.45 22.60
C GLN A 547 -7.15 19.80 23.95
N LYS A 548 -6.86 20.58 25.00
CA LYS A 548 -6.48 20.04 26.32
C LYS A 548 -7.64 19.35 27.02
N GLN A 549 -8.89 19.76 26.77
CA GLN A 549 -10.07 19.22 27.46
C GLN A 549 -10.30 17.73 27.18
N ILE A 550 -9.79 17.21 26.05
CA ILE A 550 -9.83 15.79 25.67
C ILE A 550 -9.16 14.91 26.74
N VAL A 551 -8.10 15.41 27.41
CA VAL A 551 -7.26 14.64 28.36
C VAL A 551 -7.11 15.27 29.75
N ASN A 552 -7.55 16.51 29.95
CA ASN A 552 -7.31 17.31 31.18
C ASN A 552 -7.62 16.55 32.49
N GLN A 553 -8.75 15.86 32.58
CA GLN A 553 -9.18 15.14 33.79
C GLN A 553 -8.23 14.01 34.23
N TYR A 554 -7.36 13.54 33.33
CA TYR A 554 -6.40 12.46 33.56
C TYR A 554 -4.97 12.97 33.79
N CYS A 555 -4.65 14.19 33.34
CA CYS A 555 -3.29 14.72 33.37
C CYS A 555 -2.92 15.35 34.72
N ARG A 556 -1.69 15.14 35.19
CA ARG A 556 -1.12 15.85 36.36
C ARG A 556 -0.76 17.30 36.03
N TYR A 557 -0.49 17.57 34.76
CA TYR A 557 -0.25 18.89 34.20
C TYR A 557 -0.61 18.87 32.71
N SER A 558 -1.33 19.89 32.27
CA SER A 558 -1.50 20.21 30.85
C SER A 558 -0.96 21.60 30.56
N GLY A 559 -0.31 21.77 29.41
CA GLY A 559 0.42 22.99 29.08
C GLY A 559 0.50 23.25 27.59
N GLU A 560 0.65 24.51 27.23
CA GLU A 560 0.68 24.97 25.86
C GLU A 560 1.98 25.77 25.65
N ILE A 561 2.79 25.32 24.70
CA ILE A 561 4.03 25.98 24.31
C ILE A 561 3.63 27.17 23.43
N LYS A 562 3.71 28.38 23.99
CA LYS A 562 3.36 29.65 23.32
C LYS A 562 4.57 30.41 22.75
N THR A 563 5.79 29.96 23.07
CA THR A 563 7.06 30.43 22.49
C THR A 563 8.13 29.35 22.72
N GLY A 564 9.08 29.23 21.80
CA GLY A 564 10.26 28.40 21.98
C GLY A 564 11.22 28.91 23.06
N LYS A 565 11.16 30.20 23.41
CA LYS A 565 12.08 30.88 24.35
C LYS A 565 12.13 30.27 25.75
N ASN A 566 11.08 29.58 26.20
CA ASN A 566 11.04 28.87 27.48
C ASN A 566 10.65 27.37 27.36
N VAL A 567 10.71 26.80 26.15
CA VAL A 567 10.26 25.42 25.90
C VAL A 567 10.93 24.38 26.81
N LYS A 568 12.22 24.55 27.13
CA LYS A 568 12.93 23.61 28.00
C LYS A 568 12.38 23.65 29.43
N GLN A 569 12.07 24.84 29.95
CA GLN A 569 11.48 25.03 31.27
C GLN A 569 10.07 24.44 31.33
N ILE A 570 9.26 24.59 30.26
CA ILE A 570 7.92 23.98 30.18
C ILE A 570 7.99 22.45 30.13
N VAL A 571 8.91 21.88 29.34
CA VAL A 571 9.12 20.42 29.29
C VAL A 571 9.61 19.86 30.62
N ASN A 572 10.61 20.47 31.26
CA ASN A 572 11.10 20.00 32.56
C ASN A 572 10.04 20.20 33.67
N ARG A 573 9.26 21.29 33.64
CA ARG A 573 8.10 21.46 34.54
C ARG A 573 7.07 20.35 34.36
N ALA A 574 6.75 19.98 33.13
CA ALA A 574 5.84 18.86 32.85
C ALA A 574 6.40 17.55 33.40
N LEU A 575 7.69 17.25 33.19
CA LEU A 575 8.35 16.06 33.74
C LEU A 575 8.32 16.03 35.28
N ASN A 576 8.53 17.16 35.96
CA ASN A 576 8.36 17.24 37.43
C ASN A 576 6.94 16.85 37.87
N PHE A 577 5.90 17.28 37.15
CA PHE A 577 4.50 16.89 37.44
C PHE A 577 4.18 15.44 37.11
N ALA A 578 4.81 14.85 36.08
CA ALA A 578 4.65 13.41 35.78
C ALA A 578 5.29 12.54 36.87
N MET A 579 6.44 12.97 37.38
CA MET A 579 7.33 12.19 38.25
C MET A 579 7.11 12.37 39.76
N SER A 580 6.50 13.47 40.19
CA SER A 580 6.16 13.72 41.59
C SER A 580 4.83 13.04 41.96
N ASP A 581 4.67 12.60 43.20
CA ASP A 581 3.48 11.81 43.56
C ASP A 581 2.21 12.64 43.89
N PRO A 582 1.02 12.20 43.44
CA PRO A 582 0.76 10.96 42.68
C PRO A 582 1.21 11.05 41.21
N LYS A 583 2.12 10.16 40.80
CA LYS A 583 2.67 10.09 39.43
C LYS A 583 1.57 9.93 38.39
N GLY A 584 1.83 10.31 37.13
CA GLY A 584 0.84 10.17 36.05
C GLY A 584 1.22 10.85 34.72
N PRO A 585 0.29 10.90 33.76
CA PRO A 585 0.53 11.50 32.45
C PRO A 585 0.54 13.03 32.53
N VAL A 586 1.31 13.66 31.65
CA VAL A 586 1.30 15.11 31.41
C VAL A 586 1.21 15.39 29.91
N TYR A 587 0.54 16.48 29.55
CA TYR A 587 0.19 16.78 28.16
C TYR A 587 0.70 18.17 27.75
N LEU A 588 1.56 18.21 26.74
CA LEU A 588 2.02 19.45 26.11
C LEU A 588 1.52 19.52 24.67
N LEU A 589 1.11 20.71 24.24
CA LEU A 589 0.84 21.00 22.83
C LEU A 589 1.63 22.23 22.36
N GLY A 590 1.90 22.32 21.06
CA GLY A 590 2.53 23.48 20.44
C GLY A 590 1.99 23.75 19.04
N ALA A 591 1.60 25.01 18.79
CA ALA A 591 1.22 25.48 17.46
C ALA A 591 2.41 25.45 16.50
N ARG A 592 2.14 25.24 15.21
CA ARG A 592 3.16 25.08 14.17
C ARG A 592 4.13 26.27 14.09
N GLU A 593 3.60 27.49 14.21
CA GLU A 593 4.36 28.75 14.22
C GLU A 593 5.31 28.86 15.42
N VAL A 594 4.89 28.35 16.58
CA VAL A 594 5.70 28.37 17.80
C VAL A 594 6.82 27.34 17.74
N MET A 595 6.51 26.14 17.22
CA MET A 595 7.52 25.09 16.98
C MET A 595 8.53 25.48 15.88
N GLU A 596 8.19 26.49 15.07
CA GLU A 596 9.03 27.11 14.06
C GLU A 596 9.64 28.46 14.47
N GLU A 597 9.58 28.86 15.73
CA GLU A 597 10.33 30.01 16.23
C GLU A 597 11.84 29.75 16.16
N ASP A 598 12.62 30.63 15.52
CA ASP A 598 14.10 30.55 15.56
C ASP A 598 14.62 31.02 16.93
N LEU A 599 15.56 30.27 17.50
CA LEU A 599 16.05 30.46 18.87
C LEU A 599 17.58 30.43 18.93
N GLU A 600 18.15 31.32 19.74
CA GLU A 600 19.51 31.16 20.23
C GLU A 600 19.63 29.92 21.16
N PRO A 601 20.61 29.02 20.95
CA PRO A 601 20.72 27.79 21.74
C PRO A 601 21.10 28.00 23.22
N TYR A 602 20.09 28.14 24.08
CA TYR A 602 20.26 28.14 25.54
C TYR A 602 20.33 26.73 26.15
N HIS A 603 20.78 26.60 27.39
CA HIS A 603 20.72 25.37 28.18
C HIS A 603 20.03 25.61 29.53
N LEU A 604 19.67 24.52 30.22
CA LEU A 604 19.24 24.55 31.62
C LEU A 604 20.18 23.66 32.41
N ASP A 605 20.55 24.10 33.61
CA ASP A 605 21.09 23.18 34.62
C ASP A 605 19.95 22.21 35.02
N GLN A 606 20.26 20.92 35.04
CA GLN A 606 19.30 19.84 35.31
C GLN A 606 19.16 19.54 36.81
N SER A 607 20.07 20.03 37.66
CA SER A 607 20.01 19.86 39.12
C SER A 607 18.85 20.60 39.80
N PHE A 608 18.14 21.48 39.08
CA PHE A 608 16.93 22.16 39.57
C PHE A 608 15.62 21.45 39.17
N TRP A 609 15.68 20.31 38.46
CA TRP A 609 14.51 19.64 37.88
C TRP A 609 14.34 18.21 38.40
N HIS A 610 14.44 18.07 39.72
CA HIS A 610 14.11 16.84 40.43
C HIS A 610 12.60 16.77 40.78
N PRO A 611 12.04 15.57 40.95
CA PRO A 611 10.69 15.39 41.51
C PRO A 611 10.59 15.89 42.96
N VAL A 612 9.37 16.02 43.47
CA VAL A 612 9.15 16.28 44.90
C VAL A 612 9.53 15.05 45.72
N GLU A 613 10.33 15.26 46.78
CA GLU A 613 10.80 14.22 47.69
C GLU A 613 9.67 13.49 48.45
N PRO A 614 9.87 12.22 48.87
CA PRO A 614 8.91 11.46 49.66
C PRO A 614 8.44 12.19 50.94
N THR A 615 7.14 12.11 51.21
CA THR A 615 6.55 12.71 52.42
C THR A 615 6.47 11.66 53.54
N ALA A 616 6.98 11.99 54.72
CA ALA A 616 7.05 11.10 55.88
C ALA A 616 5.80 11.18 56.79
N LEU A 617 5.58 10.15 57.61
CA LEU A 617 4.62 10.19 58.71
C LEU A 617 5.12 11.10 59.84
N SER A 618 4.20 11.78 60.55
CA SER A 618 4.53 12.48 61.79
C SER A 618 4.90 11.48 62.90
N PRO A 619 5.76 11.83 63.89
CA PRO A 619 6.15 10.91 64.96
C PRO A 619 4.96 10.29 65.70
N SER A 620 3.94 11.09 66.00
CA SER A 620 2.69 10.64 66.62
C SER A 620 1.86 9.69 65.75
N ALA A 621 1.97 9.76 64.42
CA ALA A 621 1.34 8.82 63.50
C ALA A 621 2.09 7.48 63.47
N VAL A 622 3.42 7.52 63.47
CA VAL A 622 4.29 6.34 63.57
C VAL A 622 3.98 5.58 64.86
N GLU A 623 4.01 6.26 66.00
CA GLU A 623 3.62 5.73 67.32
C GLU A 623 2.21 5.11 67.30
N THR A 624 1.20 5.87 66.87
CA THR A 624 -0.21 5.41 66.87
C THR A 624 -0.42 4.14 66.04
N ILE A 625 0.18 4.07 64.84
CA ILE A 625 0.04 2.91 63.95
C ILE A 625 0.87 1.72 64.47
N ALA A 626 2.11 1.96 64.92
CA ALA A 626 2.99 0.91 65.44
C ALA A 626 2.39 0.20 66.66
N HIS A 627 1.92 0.96 67.66
CA HIS A 627 1.21 0.39 68.81
C HIS A 627 -0.05 -0.36 68.37
N ALA A 628 -0.84 0.19 67.44
CA ALA A 628 -2.04 -0.50 66.96
C ALA A 628 -1.74 -1.83 66.25
N LEU A 629 -0.71 -1.90 65.40
CA LEU A 629 -0.32 -3.13 64.70
C LEU A 629 0.23 -4.21 65.64
N VAL A 630 1.03 -3.83 66.64
CA VAL A 630 1.59 -4.76 67.63
C VAL A 630 0.52 -5.21 68.66
N ASP A 631 -0.40 -4.34 69.04
CA ASP A 631 -1.48 -4.69 69.99
C ASP A 631 -2.60 -5.53 69.37
N ALA A 632 -2.69 -5.58 68.04
CA ALA A 632 -3.71 -6.32 67.30
C ALA A 632 -3.66 -7.84 67.55
N GLN A 633 -4.80 -8.50 67.36
CA GLN A 633 -4.94 -9.96 67.37
C GLN A 633 -4.84 -10.58 65.98
N GLU A 634 -5.44 -9.94 64.97
CA GLU A 634 -5.37 -10.37 63.56
C GLU A 634 -5.07 -9.18 62.63
N PRO A 635 -3.90 -8.53 62.77
CA PRO A 635 -3.56 -7.35 61.97
C PRO A 635 -3.49 -7.66 60.46
N LEU A 636 -3.87 -6.68 59.65
CA LEU A 636 -3.95 -6.77 58.20
C LEU A 636 -3.38 -5.51 57.54
N VAL A 637 -2.51 -5.67 56.55
CA VAL A 637 -2.23 -4.64 55.54
C VAL A 637 -3.07 -4.91 54.30
N ILE A 638 -3.73 -3.89 53.77
CA ILE A 638 -4.37 -3.91 52.46
C ILE A 638 -3.62 -2.96 51.54
N THR A 639 -3.10 -3.48 50.44
CA THR A 639 -2.32 -2.76 49.41
C THR A 639 -2.97 -2.90 48.04
N GLY A 640 -2.68 -2.00 47.09
CA GLY A 640 -3.11 -2.16 45.70
C GLY A 640 -2.09 -1.78 44.63
N TYR A 641 -1.15 -0.87 44.94
CA TYR A 641 -0.13 -0.41 43.99
C TYR A 641 1.20 0.03 44.66
N SER A 642 1.44 -0.33 45.94
CA SER A 642 2.72 -0.05 46.62
C SER A 642 3.91 -0.69 45.90
N GLY A 643 3.69 -1.85 45.25
CA GLY A 643 4.67 -2.58 44.44
C GLY A 643 5.27 -1.81 43.26
N ARG A 644 4.66 -0.69 42.81
CA ARG A 644 5.27 0.26 41.85
C ARG A 644 6.62 0.80 42.34
N ASN A 645 6.82 0.85 43.65
CA ASN A 645 8.12 1.05 44.27
C ASN A 645 8.64 -0.31 44.76
N HIS A 646 9.60 -0.89 44.03
CA HIS A 646 10.16 -2.19 44.37
C HIS A 646 10.79 -2.26 45.77
N ALA A 647 11.30 -1.14 46.31
CA ALA A 647 11.87 -1.08 47.66
C ALA A 647 10.79 -1.06 48.76
N CYS A 648 9.58 -0.58 48.43
CA CYS A 648 8.42 -0.65 49.33
C CYS A 648 8.01 -2.11 49.62
N VAL A 649 8.19 -3.02 48.66
CA VAL A 649 7.92 -4.46 48.86
C VAL A 649 8.84 -5.04 49.94
N SER A 650 10.13 -4.73 49.89
CA SER A 650 11.10 -5.17 50.92
C SER A 650 10.81 -4.55 52.29
N ALA A 651 10.39 -3.28 52.34
CA ALA A 651 9.98 -2.64 53.59
C ALA A 651 8.70 -3.26 54.19
N LEU A 652 7.77 -3.73 53.33
CA LEU A 652 6.53 -4.37 53.78
C LEU A 652 6.78 -5.80 54.28
N VAL A 653 7.72 -6.53 53.67
CA VAL A 653 8.21 -7.83 54.18
C VAL A 653 8.87 -7.67 55.54
N HIS A 654 9.77 -6.69 55.72
CA HIS A 654 10.42 -6.43 57.01
C HIS A 654 9.41 -6.08 58.11
N LEU A 655 8.37 -5.29 57.82
CA LEU A 655 7.29 -5.04 58.78
C LEU A 655 6.50 -6.33 59.11
N ALA A 656 6.29 -7.23 58.15
CA ALA A 656 5.55 -8.48 58.36
C ALA A 656 6.36 -9.56 59.11
N ASP A 657 7.68 -9.60 58.94
CA ASP A 657 8.59 -10.42 59.74
C ASP A 657 8.71 -9.89 61.19
N THR A 658 8.67 -8.57 61.37
CA THR A 658 8.73 -7.91 62.68
C THR A 658 7.42 -8.08 63.45
N VAL A 659 6.28 -7.78 62.84
CA VAL A 659 4.94 -7.94 63.45
C VAL A 659 4.43 -9.34 63.14
N LYS A 660 5.08 -10.37 63.70
CA LYS A 660 4.73 -11.79 63.45
C LYS A 660 3.24 -12.08 63.66
N GLY A 661 2.57 -12.44 62.58
CA GLY A 661 1.10 -12.56 62.52
C GLY A 661 0.43 -11.54 61.59
N LEU A 662 1.17 -10.54 61.07
CA LEU A 662 0.70 -9.60 60.06
C LEU A 662 0.34 -10.32 58.76
N ARG A 663 -0.89 -10.11 58.32
CA ARG A 663 -1.41 -10.60 57.03
C ARG A 663 -1.33 -9.48 56.00
N VAL A 664 -1.08 -9.81 54.74
CA VAL A 664 -1.01 -8.84 53.64
C VAL A 664 -1.90 -9.31 52.50
N LEU A 665 -2.87 -8.45 52.13
CA LEU A 665 -3.82 -8.63 51.04
C LEU A 665 -3.54 -7.60 49.94
N ASP A 666 -3.45 -8.05 48.70
CA ASP A 666 -3.48 -7.16 47.54
C ASP A 666 -4.93 -7.07 47.00
N THR A 667 -5.47 -5.86 46.85
CA THR A 667 -6.80 -5.62 46.28
C THR A 667 -6.79 -4.78 45.01
N GLY A 668 -5.62 -4.32 44.55
CA GLY A 668 -5.45 -3.57 43.32
C GLY A 668 -4.85 -4.39 42.18
N GLY A 669 -3.85 -5.22 42.47
CA GLY A 669 -3.19 -6.08 41.49
C GLY A 669 -2.50 -5.32 40.35
N SER A 670 -2.13 -4.06 40.59
CA SER A 670 -1.38 -3.22 39.64
C SER A 670 0.04 -3.76 39.44
N ASP A 671 0.71 -4.10 40.54
CA ASP A 671 2.11 -4.47 40.59
C ASP A 671 2.33 -5.50 41.72
N MET A 672 3.42 -6.26 41.71
CA MET A 672 3.72 -7.23 42.79
C MET A 672 3.95 -6.50 44.13
N CYS A 673 2.93 -6.41 44.98
CA CYS A 673 2.99 -5.69 46.25
C CYS A 673 3.54 -6.52 47.42
N PHE A 674 3.41 -7.86 47.38
CA PHE A 674 3.87 -8.75 48.45
C PHE A 674 4.17 -10.17 47.95
N PRO A 675 5.32 -10.77 48.28
CA PRO A 675 5.80 -11.99 47.63
C PRO A 675 5.04 -13.24 48.09
N ALA A 676 4.74 -14.12 47.13
CA ALA A 676 3.83 -15.24 47.30
C ALA A 676 4.37 -16.47 48.08
N ASP A 677 5.62 -16.42 48.52
CA ASP A 677 6.29 -17.42 49.37
C ASP A 677 6.40 -16.97 50.84
N HIS A 678 6.01 -15.73 51.16
CA HIS A 678 5.98 -15.22 52.54
C HIS A 678 4.71 -15.66 53.27
N ARG A 679 4.84 -16.05 54.55
CA ARG A 679 3.74 -16.58 55.38
C ARG A 679 2.52 -15.66 55.42
N GLY A 680 2.72 -14.33 55.42
CA GLY A 680 1.66 -13.32 55.47
C GLY A 680 0.85 -13.17 54.19
N TRP A 681 1.23 -13.81 53.08
CA TRP A 681 0.60 -13.63 51.77
C TRP A 681 -0.82 -14.23 51.70
N LEU A 682 -1.82 -13.35 51.60
CA LEU A 682 -3.21 -13.73 51.31
C LEU A 682 -3.52 -13.80 49.80
N GLY A 683 -2.66 -13.23 48.95
CA GLY A 683 -2.84 -13.17 47.50
C GLY A 683 -3.59 -11.92 47.03
N LEU A 684 -3.94 -11.92 45.74
CA LEU A 684 -4.68 -10.85 45.07
C LEU A 684 -6.17 -11.19 45.04
N ARG A 685 -7.00 -10.32 45.63
CA ARG A 685 -8.48 -10.41 45.64
C ARG A 685 -9.08 -9.02 45.47
N TYR A 686 -9.89 -8.79 44.44
CA TYR A 686 -10.49 -7.47 44.21
C TYR A 686 -11.52 -7.08 45.29
N ALA A 687 -11.02 -6.51 46.38
CA ALA A 687 -11.79 -5.82 47.42
C ALA A 687 -12.85 -6.69 48.16
N VAL A 688 -12.68 -8.02 48.12
CA VAL A 688 -13.50 -9.02 48.82
C VAL A 688 -12.59 -10.16 49.29
N ASP A 689 -12.37 -10.27 50.60
CA ASP A 689 -11.70 -11.40 51.27
C ASP A 689 -12.17 -11.47 52.74
N GLU A 690 -12.14 -12.65 53.36
CA GLU A 690 -12.57 -12.83 54.76
C GLU A 690 -11.57 -12.27 55.79
N ALA A 691 -10.31 -12.09 55.43
CA ALA A 691 -9.33 -11.42 56.30
C ALA A 691 -9.76 -9.99 56.64
N ILE A 692 -10.44 -9.30 55.71
CA ILE A 692 -11.00 -7.96 55.90
C ILE A 692 -12.05 -7.97 57.01
N ARG A 693 -12.94 -8.99 57.04
CA ARG A 693 -13.97 -9.14 58.09
C ARG A 693 -13.34 -9.48 59.44
N THR A 694 -12.32 -10.31 59.48
CA THR A 694 -11.74 -10.79 60.75
C THR A 694 -10.76 -9.80 61.42
N ALA A 695 -10.12 -8.91 60.66
CA ALA A 695 -9.11 -7.98 61.17
C ALA A 695 -9.65 -6.99 62.22
N ASP A 696 -8.97 -6.88 63.37
CA ASP A 696 -9.20 -5.83 64.37
C ASP A 696 -8.42 -4.54 64.10
N VAL A 697 -7.30 -4.63 63.36
CA VAL A 697 -6.54 -3.47 62.90
C VAL A 697 -6.20 -3.64 61.42
N ILE A 698 -6.51 -2.62 60.62
CA ILE A 698 -6.24 -2.58 59.17
C ILE A 698 -5.41 -1.35 58.84
N LEU A 699 -4.24 -1.56 58.24
CA LEU A 699 -3.47 -0.52 57.57
C LEU A 699 -3.77 -0.60 56.07
N VAL A 700 -4.50 0.38 55.54
CA VAL A 700 -4.66 0.58 54.10
C VAL A 700 -3.45 1.39 53.61
N LEU A 701 -2.67 0.82 52.69
CA LEU A 701 -1.37 1.33 52.24
C LEU A 701 -1.32 1.38 50.71
N ASP A 702 -1.30 2.57 50.11
CA ASP A 702 -1.28 2.78 48.66
C ASP A 702 -2.28 1.87 47.91
N CYS A 703 -3.56 2.18 48.13
CA CYS A 703 -4.69 1.37 47.69
C CYS A 703 -5.93 2.22 47.40
N ASP A 704 -6.54 2.05 46.21
CA ASP A 704 -7.72 2.82 45.79
C ASP A 704 -9.04 2.17 46.19
N VAL A 705 -9.12 0.84 46.24
CA VAL A 705 -10.33 0.08 46.59
C VAL A 705 -9.97 -1.06 47.57
N PRO A 706 -9.93 -0.81 48.88
CA PRO A 706 -9.57 -1.83 49.87
C PRO A 706 -10.71 -2.81 50.18
N TRP A 707 -11.96 -2.39 50.06
CA TRP A 707 -13.14 -3.28 50.12
C TRP A 707 -14.36 -2.69 49.42
N ILE A 708 -15.25 -3.56 48.90
CA ILE A 708 -16.55 -3.17 48.32
C ILE A 708 -17.63 -3.34 49.40
N ASN A 709 -18.08 -2.24 50.02
CA ASN A 709 -18.93 -2.26 51.23
C ASN A 709 -20.20 -3.14 51.13
N THR A 710 -20.78 -3.32 49.94
CA THR A 710 -21.97 -4.16 49.70
C THR A 710 -21.69 -5.66 49.65
N GLN A 711 -20.42 -6.07 49.56
CA GLN A 711 -19.96 -7.47 49.53
C GLN A 711 -19.07 -7.80 50.74
N CYS A 712 -18.11 -6.92 51.05
CA CYS A 712 -17.22 -7.05 52.20
C CYS A 712 -16.94 -5.70 52.86
N HIS A 713 -16.84 -5.70 54.18
CA HIS A 713 -16.46 -4.56 55.01
C HIS A 713 -15.75 -5.04 56.28
N PRO A 714 -14.88 -4.21 56.89
CA PRO A 714 -14.26 -4.52 58.18
C PRO A 714 -15.30 -4.72 59.27
N LYS A 715 -15.02 -5.61 60.24
CA LYS A 715 -15.89 -5.78 61.41
C LYS A 715 -16.10 -4.48 62.18
N GLU A 716 -17.23 -4.42 62.88
CA GLU A 716 -17.50 -3.35 63.80
C GLU A 716 -16.39 -3.24 64.87
N GLY A 717 -16.00 -2.00 65.20
CA GLY A 717 -14.88 -1.71 66.10
C GLY A 717 -13.47 -1.81 65.50
N ALA A 718 -13.28 -2.28 64.26
CA ALA A 718 -11.96 -2.38 63.64
C ALA A 718 -11.26 -1.02 63.50
N LYS A 719 -9.98 -0.94 63.92
CA LYS A 719 -9.15 0.26 63.80
C LYS A 719 -8.55 0.35 62.40
N VAL A 720 -9.12 1.21 61.56
CA VAL A 720 -8.64 1.43 60.18
C VAL A 720 -7.74 2.67 60.13
N PHE A 721 -6.53 2.50 59.59
CA PHE A 721 -5.60 3.58 59.24
C PHE A 721 -5.39 3.61 57.72
N HIS A 722 -5.14 4.79 57.16
CA HIS A 722 -4.93 4.99 55.72
C HIS A 722 -3.65 5.80 55.50
N VAL A 723 -2.69 5.23 54.78
CA VAL A 723 -1.41 5.83 54.40
C VAL A 723 -1.30 5.74 52.88
N ASP A 724 -1.19 6.89 52.22
CA ASP A 724 -1.30 6.96 50.76
C ASP A 724 -0.68 8.26 50.23
N VAL A 725 -0.20 8.27 48.98
CA VAL A 725 0.25 9.52 48.34
C VAL A 725 -0.90 10.44 47.91
N ASP A 726 -2.11 9.91 47.73
CA ASP A 726 -3.36 10.65 47.54
C ASP A 726 -4.50 10.08 48.41
N PRO A 727 -4.51 10.34 49.73
CA PRO A 727 -5.44 9.72 50.67
C PRO A 727 -6.89 10.24 50.56
N LEU A 728 -7.15 11.17 49.63
CA LEU A 728 -8.47 11.70 49.28
C LEU A 728 -8.98 11.23 47.91
N LYS A 729 -8.13 10.59 47.09
CA LYS A 729 -8.47 10.01 45.78
C LYS A 729 -9.13 11.04 44.85
N GLN A 730 -8.38 12.07 44.48
CA GLN A 730 -8.86 13.26 43.75
C GLN A 730 -9.56 12.95 42.41
N GLN A 731 -9.27 11.79 41.79
CA GLN A 731 -9.90 11.34 40.54
C GLN A 731 -11.11 10.40 40.76
N MET A 732 -11.55 10.20 42.01
CA MET A 732 -12.69 9.35 42.38
C MET A 732 -13.79 10.19 43.06
N PRO A 733 -14.76 10.76 42.31
CA PRO A 733 -15.76 11.70 42.86
C PRO A 733 -16.62 11.15 44.01
N VAL A 734 -16.74 9.82 44.12
CA VAL A 734 -17.39 9.13 45.25
C VAL A 734 -16.38 8.20 45.91
N PHE A 735 -15.50 8.77 46.73
CA PHE A 735 -14.59 8.01 47.59
C PHE A 735 -14.85 8.30 49.08
N TYR A 736 -15.09 7.24 49.84
CA TYR A 736 -15.13 7.29 51.30
C TYR A 736 -14.55 6.00 51.88
N LEU A 737 -13.62 6.17 52.83
CA LEU A 737 -13.03 5.10 53.62
C LEU A 737 -13.30 5.37 55.11
N LYS A 738 -13.81 4.39 55.86
CA LYS A 738 -14.12 4.48 57.31
C LYS A 738 -12.83 4.41 58.17
N ALA A 739 -11.84 5.25 57.86
CA ALA A 739 -10.56 5.33 58.55
C ALA A 739 -10.60 6.29 59.74
N LEU A 740 -9.98 5.89 60.86
CA LEU A 740 -9.80 6.72 62.07
C LEU A 740 -8.87 7.90 61.81
N ARG A 741 -7.85 7.69 60.96
CA ARG A 741 -6.87 8.67 60.51
C ARG A 741 -6.49 8.39 59.06
N ARG A 742 -6.18 9.46 58.32
CA ARG A 742 -5.66 9.42 56.95
C ARG A 742 -4.40 10.25 56.92
N TYR A 743 -3.33 9.72 56.33
CA TYR A 743 -2.02 10.35 56.27
C TYR A 743 -1.58 10.44 54.81
N ARG A 744 -1.11 11.61 54.39
CA ARG A 744 -0.47 11.78 53.08
C ARG A 744 1.02 11.51 53.26
N ALA A 745 1.48 10.35 52.85
CA ALA A 745 2.87 9.91 53.01
C ALA A 745 3.24 8.87 51.94
N ASP A 746 4.53 8.75 51.65
CA ASP A 746 5.08 7.65 50.86
C ASP A 746 5.08 6.35 51.67
N SER A 747 4.71 5.25 51.02
CA SER A 747 4.59 3.94 51.65
C SER A 747 5.93 3.35 52.08
N GLU A 748 7.01 3.53 51.32
CA GLU A 748 8.33 2.98 51.70
C GLU A 748 8.86 3.69 52.95
N THR A 749 8.80 5.02 52.96
CA THR A 749 9.17 5.88 54.07
C THR A 749 8.34 5.56 55.31
N ALA A 750 7.01 5.45 55.17
CA ALA A 750 6.11 5.10 56.26
C ALA A 750 6.45 3.72 56.86
N LEU A 751 6.63 2.68 56.04
CA LEU A 751 6.97 1.33 56.50
C LEU A 751 8.33 1.28 57.23
N LYS A 752 9.33 2.01 56.72
CA LYS A 752 10.64 2.14 57.37
C LYS A 752 10.53 2.86 58.73
N GLN A 753 9.76 3.94 58.82
CA GLN A 753 9.50 4.63 60.09
C GLN A 753 8.78 3.72 61.11
N LEU A 754 7.75 2.98 60.67
CA LEU A 754 6.99 2.08 61.54
C LEU A 754 7.87 0.94 62.08
N THR A 755 8.61 0.27 61.21
CA THR A 755 9.46 -0.86 61.59
C THR A 755 10.60 -0.42 62.49
N GLY A 756 11.32 0.67 62.11
CA GLY A 756 12.39 1.24 62.93
C GLY A 756 11.91 1.78 64.29
N TYR A 757 10.66 2.22 64.42
CA TYR A 757 10.07 2.55 65.73
C TYR A 757 9.85 1.29 66.57
N ILE A 758 9.24 0.23 66.01
CA ILE A 758 8.98 -1.04 66.71
C ILE A 758 10.29 -1.71 67.17
N GLU A 759 11.35 -1.63 66.37
CA GLU A 759 12.68 -2.18 66.68
C GLU A 759 13.50 -1.30 67.66
N SER A 760 13.04 -0.08 67.97
CA SER A 760 13.71 0.85 68.89
C SER A 760 13.42 0.51 70.35
N GLU A 761 14.46 0.56 71.20
CA GLU A 761 14.35 0.37 72.65
C GLU A 761 13.36 1.35 73.29
N SER A 762 13.33 2.59 72.76
CA SER A 762 12.47 3.68 73.21
C SER A 762 10.96 3.46 73.02
N SER A 763 10.55 2.47 72.23
CA SER A 763 9.13 2.18 71.97
C SER A 763 8.45 1.28 73.01
N GLY A 764 9.24 0.46 73.73
CA GLY A 764 8.71 -0.66 74.51
C GLY A 764 8.00 -1.77 73.70
N LEU A 765 7.98 -1.68 72.35
CA LEU A 765 7.34 -2.67 71.48
C LEU A 765 8.27 -3.84 71.11
N LYS A 766 9.59 -3.60 71.08
CA LYS A 766 10.63 -4.57 70.73
C LYS A 766 10.57 -5.87 71.52
N ASP A 767 10.48 -5.78 72.85
CA ASP A 767 10.34 -6.93 73.74
C ASP A 767 9.01 -7.66 73.51
N LYS A 768 7.94 -6.90 73.21
CA LYS A 768 6.59 -7.42 73.02
C LYS A 768 6.47 -8.28 71.76
N VAL A 769 7.02 -7.82 70.62
CA VAL A 769 7.07 -8.63 69.37
C VAL A 769 8.02 -9.83 69.48
N SER A 770 8.96 -9.80 70.45
CA SER A 770 9.88 -10.90 70.74
C SER A 770 9.28 -11.98 71.66
N THR A 771 8.04 -11.83 72.14
CA THR A 771 7.40 -12.81 73.04
C THR A 771 6.97 -14.10 72.34
N LYS A 772 6.87 -15.20 73.11
CA LYS A 772 6.39 -16.52 72.63
C LYS A 772 5.03 -16.47 71.92
N ALA A 773 4.14 -15.56 72.31
CA ALA A 773 2.84 -15.38 71.65
C ALA A 773 2.96 -14.91 70.19
N PHE A 774 4.00 -14.13 69.85
CA PHE A 774 4.27 -13.72 68.47
C PHE A 774 4.87 -14.86 67.64
N GLU A 775 5.66 -15.75 68.25
CA GLU A 775 6.13 -16.97 67.58
C GLU A 775 4.98 -17.96 67.34
N GLU A 776 4.03 -18.10 68.26
CA GLU A 776 2.81 -18.90 68.06
C GLU A 776 1.93 -18.35 66.92
N ARG A 777 1.79 -17.02 66.82
CA ARG A 777 1.18 -16.36 65.65
C ARG A 777 1.92 -16.70 64.35
N TRP A 778 3.26 -16.68 64.37
CA TRP A 778 4.10 -16.96 63.21
C TRP A 778 3.93 -18.38 62.67
N GLN A 779 3.82 -19.37 63.56
CA GLN A 779 3.61 -20.76 63.14
C GLN A 779 2.19 -21.00 62.62
N LYS A 780 1.15 -20.49 63.31
CA LYS A 780 -0.25 -20.52 62.82
C LYS A 780 -0.38 -19.91 61.41
N LEU A 781 0.29 -18.78 61.16
CA LEU A 781 0.30 -18.11 59.86
C LEU A 781 1.00 -18.97 58.79
N GLY A 782 2.10 -19.65 59.15
CA GLY A 782 2.79 -20.60 58.26
C GLY A 782 1.94 -21.83 57.90
N GLU A 783 1.15 -22.36 58.82
CA GLU A 783 0.20 -23.45 58.58
C GLU A 783 -0.91 -23.02 57.61
N GLN A 784 -1.51 -21.84 57.84
CA GLN A 784 -2.52 -21.25 56.97
C GLN A 784 -2.00 -21.02 55.55
N HIS A 785 -0.78 -20.47 55.42
CA HIS A 785 -0.11 -20.27 54.13
C HIS A 785 0.14 -21.60 53.40
N LYS A 786 0.64 -22.64 54.10
CA LYS A 786 0.84 -23.97 53.52
C LYS A 786 -0.48 -24.60 53.03
N ALA A 787 -1.56 -24.45 53.78
CA ALA A 787 -2.89 -24.92 53.38
C ALA A 787 -3.41 -24.18 52.14
N LYS A 788 -3.20 -22.85 52.03
CA LYS A 788 -3.49 -22.07 50.83
C LYS A 788 -2.70 -22.58 49.61
N LEU A 789 -1.40 -22.82 49.74
CA LEU A 789 -0.57 -23.32 48.63
C LEU A 789 -1.00 -24.71 48.14
N GLU A 790 -1.32 -25.66 49.03
CA GLU A 790 -1.83 -26.97 48.62
C GLU A 790 -3.23 -26.90 48.00
N THR A 791 -4.08 -25.96 48.44
CA THR A 791 -5.40 -25.68 47.82
C THR A 791 -5.24 -25.14 46.40
N ILE A 792 -4.31 -24.21 46.19
CA ILE A 792 -3.99 -23.69 44.85
C ILE A 792 -3.44 -24.79 43.94
N LYS A 793 -2.56 -25.64 44.47
CA LYS A 793 -1.91 -26.73 43.75
C LYS A 793 -2.90 -27.82 43.32
N SER A 794 -3.94 -28.12 44.11
CA SER A 794 -4.97 -29.10 43.74
C SER A 794 -5.90 -28.63 42.62
N LEU A 795 -6.02 -27.31 42.39
CA LEU A 795 -6.77 -26.75 41.26
C LEU A 795 -6.04 -26.87 39.92
N ALA A 796 -4.73 -27.20 39.91
CA ALA A 796 -3.91 -27.27 38.70
C ALA A 796 -3.98 -28.65 38.01
N VAL A 797 -5.19 -29.15 37.78
CA VAL A 797 -5.46 -30.48 37.18
C VAL A 797 -6.21 -30.36 35.84
N ALA A 798 -5.96 -31.32 34.94
CA ALA A 798 -6.70 -31.47 33.69
C ALA A 798 -7.96 -32.34 33.90
N GLY A 799 -8.97 -32.15 33.05
CA GLY A 799 -10.15 -33.01 32.99
C GLY A 799 -9.83 -34.37 32.35
N ALA A 800 -10.60 -35.40 32.71
CA ALA A 800 -10.45 -36.76 32.16
C ALA A 800 -10.76 -36.87 30.65
N ASP A 801 -11.32 -35.81 30.05
CA ASP A 801 -11.55 -35.62 28.61
C ASP A 801 -10.46 -34.77 27.92
N GLY A 802 -9.35 -34.50 28.63
CA GLY A 802 -8.24 -33.67 28.15
C GLY A 802 -8.52 -32.17 28.18
N SER A 803 -9.69 -31.72 28.66
CA SER A 803 -9.98 -30.29 28.88
C SER A 803 -9.12 -29.71 30.01
N TYR A 804 -8.95 -28.39 30.04
CA TYR A 804 -8.19 -27.72 31.09
C TYR A 804 -8.77 -26.33 31.41
N ALA A 805 -8.75 -25.97 32.70
CA ALA A 805 -9.14 -24.65 33.19
C ALA A 805 -7.92 -23.71 33.32
N THR A 806 -8.17 -22.42 33.57
CA THR A 806 -7.14 -21.39 33.80
C THR A 806 -6.09 -21.83 34.83
N SER A 807 -6.49 -22.51 35.90
CA SER A 807 -5.58 -22.99 36.94
C SER A 807 -4.52 -23.98 36.42
N PHE A 808 -4.88 -24.91 35.54
CA PHE A 808 -3.92 -25.83 34.91
C PHE A 808 -3.02 -25.09 33.92
N LEU A 809 -3.62 -24.25 33.06
CA LEU A 809 -2.90 -23.46 32.05
C LEU A 809 -1.78 -22.61 32.69
N ILE A 810 -2.12 -21.80 33.70
CA ILE A 810 -1.16 -20.88 34.31
C ILE A 810 -0.09 -21.65 35.10
N ASN A 811 -0.44 -22.80 35.70
CA ASN A 811 0.53 -23.68 36.34
C ASN A 811 1.58 -24.22 35.35
N ARG A 812 1.19 -24.50 34.10
CA ARG A 812 2.11 -24.90 33.02
C ARG A 812 2.91 -23.70 32.50
N VAL A 813 2.27 -22.56 32.25
CA VAL A 813 2.92 -21.30 31.81
C VAL A 813 4.05 -20.90 32.77
N ARG A 814 3.81 -20.93 34.09
CA ARG A 814 4.83 -20.64 35.11
C ARG A 814 6.01 -21.61 35.08
N LYS A 815 5.78 -22.88 34.74
CA LYS A 815 6.83 -23.92 34.71
C LYS A 815 7.68 -23.87 33.44
N ALA A 816 7.09 -23.49 32.30
CA ALA A 816 7.79 -23.42 31.03
C ALA A 816 8.62 -22.13 30.86
N CYS A 817 8.13 -21.00 31.38
CA CYS A 817 8.84 -19.72 31.31
C CYS A 817 10.01 -19.66 32.32
N PRO A 818 11.04 -18.83 32.09
CA PRO A 818 12.09 -18.55 33.07
C PRO A 818 11.56 -18.05 34.42
N GLN A 819 12.22 -18.39 35.53
CA GLN A 819 11.77 -18.04 36.89
C GLN A 819 11.70 -16.51 37.14
N ASP A 820 12.50 -15.72 36.41
CA ASP A 820 12.58 -14.27 36.55
C ASP A 820 11.69 -13.50 35.56
N THR A 821 10.83 -14.20 34.82
CA THR A 821 9.86 -13.67 33.84
C THR A 821 9.03 -12.52 34.41
N ILE A 822 8.82 -11.49 33.58
CA ILE A 822 7.88 -10.41 33.87
C ILE A 822 6.52 -10.75 33.24
N TRP A 823 5.49 -10.77 34.07
CA TRP A 823 4.12 -11.12 33.75
C TRP A 823 3.29 -9.85 33.54
N CYS A 824 2.86 -9.60 32.30
CA CYS A 824 2.00 -8.47 31.94
C CYS A 824 0.54 -8.93 31.90
N ILE A 825 -0.24 -8.60 32.93
CA ILE A 825 -1.54 -9.23 33.19
C ILE A 825 -2.70 -8.32 32.81
N GLU A 826 -3.67 -8.84 32.07
CA GLU A 826 -4.95 -8.16 31.80
C GLU A 826 -6.10 -9.19 31.68
N ALA A 827 -6.18 -10.03 32.70
CA ALA A 827 -7.00 -11.25 32.73
C ALA A 827 -8.39 -11.07 33.38
N VAL A 828 -8.81 -9.83 33.70
CA VAL A 828 -10.11 -9.40 34.30
C VAL A 828 -10.84 -10.45 35.16
N THR A 829 -11.64 -11.33 34.55
CA THR A 829 -12.50 -12.32 35.24
C THR A 829 -11.73 -13.52 35.80
N ASN A 830 -10.50 -13.73 35.34
CA ASN A 830 -9.59 -14.81 35.70
C ASN A 830 -8.43 -14.37 36.63
N THR A 831 -8.27 -13.07 36.91
CA THR A 831 -7.07 -12.52 37.57
C THR A 831 -6.69 -13.24 38.88
N ALA A 832 -7.66 -13.64 39.71
CA ALA A 832 -7.40 -14.37 40.94
C ALA A 832 -6.74 -15.75 40.70
N PHE A 833 -7.21 -16.52 39.71
CA PHE A 833 -6.59 -17.80 39.33
C PHE A 833 -5.20 -17.61 38.73
N VAL A 834 -5.01 -16.53 37.96
CA VAL A 834 -3.70 -16.18 37.38
C VAL A 834 -2.70 -15.82 38.49
N ALA A 835 -3.08 -14.98 39.45
CA ALA A 835 -2.26 -14.61 40.60
C ALA A 835 -1.93 -15.80 41.50
N ASP A 836 -2.94 -16.59 41.85
CA ASP A 836 -2.78 -17.75 42.73
C ASP A 836 -1.85 -18.82 42.11
N GLN A 837 -1.87 -19.03 40.79
CA GLN A 837 -0.95 -19.99 40.14
C GLN A 837 0.43 -19.41 39.82
N LEU A 838 0.53 -18.15 39.38
CA LEU A 838 1.81 -17.50 39.08
C LEU A 838 2.67 -17.31 40.34
N GLN A 839 2.07 -16.96 41.48
CA GLN A 839 2.75 -16.80 42.76
C GLN A 839 4.03 -15.96 42.62
N ALA A 840 3.88 -14.71 42.19
CA ALA A 840 5.00 -13.80 41.98
C ALA A 840 5.71 -13.51 43.32
N THR A 841 7.03 -13.71 43.35
CA THR A 841 7.90 -13.48 44.52
C THR A 841 8.94 -12.38 44.30
N ILE A 842 9.13 -11.95 43.04
CA ILE A 842 10.15 -10.97 42.65
C ILE A 842 9.48 -9.59 42.43
N PRO A 843 9.92 -8.50 43.09
CA PRO A 843 9.42 -7.16 42.81
C PRO A 843 9.53 -6.79 41.32
N GLY A 844 8.48 -6.19 40.77
CA GLY A 844 8.39 -5.85 39.35
C GLY A 844 8.17 -7.04 38.40
N SER A 845 7.98 -8.28 38.89
CA SER A 845 7.67 -9.42 38.01
C SER A 845 6.19 -9.58 37.68
N TRP A 846 5.27 -8.88 38.36
CA TRP A 846 3.86 -8.75 37.96
C TRP A 846 3.57 -7.28 37.67
N ILE A 847 3.02 -6.98 36.50
CA ILE A 847 2.66 -5.62 36.06
C ILE A 847 1.32 -5.64 35.33
N ASN A 848 0.46 -4.69 35.66
CA ASN A 848 -0.89 -4.47 35.12
C ASN A 848 -1.11 -2.95 34.96
N CYS A 849 -2.18 -2.54 34.27
CA CYS A 849 -2.43 -1.14 33.92
C CYS A 849 -2.91 -0.26 35.09
N GLY A 850 -3.33 -0.85 36.22
CA GLY A 850 -3.87 -0.14 37.37
C GLY A 850 -5.13 0.69 37.07
N GLY A 851 -5.82 0.42 35.97
CA GLY A 851 -7.01 1.13 35.50
C GLY A 851 -8.09 0.20 34.96
N GLY A 852 -9.23 0.75 34.57
CA GLY A 852 -10.37 0.01 34.02
C GLY A 852 -10.42 -0.06 32.49
N GLY A 853 -9.48 0.56 31.79
CA GLY A 853 -9.44 0.59 30.33
C GLY A 853 -8.88 -0.71 29.75
N LEU A 854 -9.66 -1.41 28.93
CA LEU A 854 -9.20 -2.65 28.29
C LEU A 854 -8.28 -2.37 27.09
N GLY A 855 -7.28 -3.24 26.90
CA GLY A 855 -6.36 -3.25 25.77
C GLY A 855 -4.94 -2.78 26.09
N TRP A 856 -4.60 -2.49 27.34
CA TRP A 856 -3.28 -1.98 27.70
C TRP A 856 -2.15 -2.98 27.41
N SER A 857 -2.34 -4.26 27.76
CA SER A 857 -1.24 -5.23 27.90
C SER A 857 -0.51 -5.57 26.61
N GLY A 858 -1.12 -5.37 25.44
CA GLY A 858 -0.45 -5.57 24.16
C GLY A 858 0.68 -4.55 23.96
N GLY A 859 0.39 -3.26 24.12
CA GLY A 859 1.43 -2.23 24.14
C GLY A 859 2.30 -2.32 25.41
N GLY A 860 1.67 -2.54 26.56
CA GLY A 860 2.34 -2.64 27.86
C GLY A 860 3.46 -3.68 27.88
N ALA A 861 3.22 -4.89 27.38
CA ALA A 861 4.24 -5.94 27.32
C ALA A 861 5.43 -5.59 26.40
N LEU A 862 5.19 -4.91 25.28
CA LEU A 862 6.28 -4.41 24.42
C LEU A 862 7.09 -3.30 25.11
N GLY A 863 6.41 -2.41 25.84
CA GLY A 863 7.05 -1.38 26.68
C GLY A 863 7.92 -1.98 27.78
N VAL A 864 7.38 -2.93 28.54
CA VAL A 864 8.08 -3.70 29.59
C VAL A 864 9.28 -4.46 29.02
N LYS A 865 9.16 -5.11 27.86
CA LYS A 865 10.28 -5.78 27.21
C LYS A 865 11.37 -4.81 26.76
N MET A 866 11.01 -3.69 26.13
CA MET A 866 11.97 -2.64 25.76
C MET A 866 12.66 -2.03 26.98
N ALA A 867 11.95 -1.84 28.09
CA ALA A 867 12.51 -1.38 29.35
C ALA A 867 13.53 -2.38 29.90
N SER A 868 13.14 -3.66 30.04
CA SER A 868 14.06 -4.68 30.57
C SER A 868 15.28 -4.87 29.68
N ASP A 869 15.13 -4.83 28.35
CA ASP A 869 16.25 -4.86 27.42
C ASP A 869 17.17 -3.65 27.60
N THR A 870 16.62 -2.47 27.91
CA THR A 870 17.43 -1.25 28.10
C THR A 870 18.23 -1.30 29.39
N GLU A 871 17.63 -1.66 30.52
CA GLU A 871 18.35 -1.80 31.80
C GLU A 871 19.37 -2.97 31.76
N SER A 872 19.12 -4.02 30.98
CA SER A 872 20.07 -5.12 30.71
C SER A 872 21.09 -4.82 29.60
N GLY A 873 21.23 -3.56 29.17
CA GLY A 873 22.32 -3.12 28.29
C GLY A 873 22.15 -3.45 26.81
N GLY A 874 20.92 -3.64 26.32
CA GLY A 874 20.60 -3.65 24.89
C GLY A 874 19.48 -4.63 24.47
N PRO A 875 18.94 -4.48 23.24
CA PRO A 875 17.90 -5.35 22.70
C PRO A 875 18.23 -6.84 22.82
N GLY A 876 17.23 -7.63 23.23
CA GLY A 876 17.35 -9.08 23.43
C GLY A 876 18.07 -9.53 24.69
N LYS A 877 18.68 -8.63 25.49
CA LYS A 877 19.41 -8.99 26.72
C LYS A 877 18.55 -8.96 27.99
N GLY A 878 17.39 -8.32 27.94
CA GLY A 878 16.46 -8.23 29.06
C GLY A 878 15.70 -9.51 29.30
N LYS A 879 14.95 -9.52 30.39
CA LYS A 879 14.15 -10.64 30.88
C LYS A 879 13.15 -11.16 29.84
N PHE A 880 12.69 -12.38 30.07
CA PHE A 880 11.53 -12.93 29.37
C PHE A 880 10.27 -12.16 29.80
N VAL A 881 9.38 -11.86 28.85
CA VAL A 881 8.13 -11.12 29.12
C VAL A 881 6.97 -11.92 28.57
N CYS A 882 5.98 -12.19 29.42
CA CYS A 882 4.78 -12.95 29.09
C CYS A 882 3.53 -12.11 29.36
N GLN A 883 2.83 -11.72 28.29
CA GLN A 883 1.49 -11.17 28.33
C GLN A 883 0.49 -12.30 28.64
N ILE A 884 -0.43 -12.09 29.59
CA ILE A 884 -1.53 -13.01 29.88
C ILE A 884 -2.83 -12.21 29.87
N VAL A 885 -3.67 -12.47 28.86
CA VAL A 885 -4.73 -11.54 28.43
C VAL A 885 -6.03 -12.30 28.11
N GLY A 886 -7.17 -11.72 28.46
CA GLY A 886 -8.48 -12.26 28.07
C GLY A 886 -8.73 -12.17 26.56
N ASP A 887 -9.46 -13.13 26.00
CA ASP A 887 -9.86 -13.19 24.58
C ASP A 887 -10.41 -11.87 23.99
N ARG A 888 -11.30 -11.16 24.70
CA ARG A 888 -11.80 -9.84 24.26
C ARG A 888 -10.80 -8.73 24.51
N THR A 889 -10.09 -8.76 25.64
CA THR A 889 -9.07 -7.78 25.99
C THR A 889 -7.93 -7.75 24.95
N TYR A 890 -7.60 -8.92 24.39
CA TYR A 890 -6.66 -9.07 23.28
C TYR A 890 -7.09 -8.26 22.05
N LEU A 891 -8.38 -8.26 21.69
CA LEU A 891 -8.91 -7.45 20.57
C LEU A 891 -8.80 -5.95 20.86
N PHE A 892 -9.16 -5.54 22.09
CA PHE A 892 -9.01 -4.14 22.53
C PHE A 892 -7.56 -3.65 22.46
N SER A 893 -6.56 -4.54 22.60
CA SER A 893 -5.15 -4.16 22.53
C SER A 893 -4.63 -3.75 21.13
N VAL A 894 -5.53 -3.65 20.14
CA VAL A 894 -5.22 -3.35 18.74
C VAL A 894 -4.11 -4.29 18.22
N PRO A 895 -4.34 -5.62 18.21
CA PRO A 895 -3.29 -6.61 18.00
C PRO A 895 -2.60 -6.48 16.62
N GLY A 896 -3.31 -5.96 15.61
CA GLY A 896 -2.73 -5.60 14.31
C GLY A 896 -1.59 -4.58 14.39
N SER A 897 -1.66 -3.63 15.34
CA SER A 897 -0.60 -2.68 15.63
C SER A 897 0.50 -3.32 16.48
N VAL A 898 0.13 -4.02 17.57
CA VAL A 898 1.06 -4.67 18.51
C VAL A 898 2.02 -5.63 17.81
N TYR A 899 1.53 -6.60 17.03
CA TYR A 899 2.39 -7.62 16.43
C TYR A 899 3.18 -7.11 15.22
N TRP A 900 2.72 -6.03 14.56
CA TRP A 900 3.52 -5.29 13.58
C TRP A 900 4.69 -4.56 14.25
N ILE A 901 4.45 -3.86 15.37
CA ILE A 901 5.51 -3.20 16.16
C ILE A 901 6.53 -4.24 16.67
N ALA A 902 6.06 -5.35 17.26
CA ALA A 902 6.90 -6.43 17.77
C ALA A 902 7.84 -6.99 16.70
N GLN A 903 7.32 -7.31 15.51
CA GLN A 903 8.13 -7.82 14.40
C GLN A 903 9.06 -6.75 13.81
N ARG A 904 8.58 -5.51 13.64
CA ARG A 904 9.36 -4.40 13.05
C ARG A 904 10.55 -4.00 13.91
N TYR A 905 10.38 -3.95 15.23
CA TYR A 905 11.40 -3.51 16.17
C TYR A 905 12.12 -4.65 16.88
N LYS A 906 11.75 -5.91 16.57
CA LYS A 906 12.27 -7.16 17.14
C LYS A 906 12.19 -7.15 18.68
N ILE A 907 10.94 -7.05 19.15
CA ILE A 907 10.58 -7.05 20.59
C ILE A 907 9.87 -8.39 20.89
N PRO A 908 10.62 -9.45 21.26
CA PRO A 908 10.05 -10.77 21.51
C PRO A 908 9.32 -10.82 22.86
N ILE A 909 8.03 -11.16 22.80
CA ILE A 909 7.18 -11.46 23.96
C ILE A 909 6.43 -12.77 23.71
N LEU A 910 6.02 -13.45 24.78
CA LEU A 910 5.02 -14.51 24.75
C LEU A 910 3.66 -13.90 25.08
N THR A 911 2.61 -14.24 24.33
CA THR A 911 1.23 -13.89 24.68
C THR A 911 0.38 -15.14 24.84
N ILE A 912 -0.16 -15.33 26.03
CA ILE A 912 -1.15 -16.36 26.36
C ILE A 912 -2.54 -15.71 26.33
N VAL A 913 -3.38 -16.14 25.37
CA VAL A 913 -4.77 -15.69 25.27
C VAL A 913 -5.68 -16.67 26.02
N LEU A 914 -6.43 -16.18 27.00
CA LEU A 914 -7.36 -16.96 27.81
C LEU A 914 -8.72 -17.04 27.11
N ASN A 915 -8.93 -18.09 26.31
CA ASN A 915 -10.09 -18.24 25.42
C ASN A 915 -11.15 -19.18 26.02
N ASN A 916 -12.17 -18.58 26.67
CA ASN A 916 -13.28 -19.26 27.34
C ASN A 916 -14.40 -19.66 26.35
N LYS A 917 -14.06 -20.58 25.45
CA LYS A 917 -14.73 -20.90 24.17
C LYS A 917 -16.08 -21.65 24.28
N VAL A 918 -17.01 -21.18 25.12
CA VAL A 918 -18.35 -21.80 25.25
C VAL A 918 -19.21 -21.48 24.03
N ARG A 919 -19.73 -22.49 23.32
CA ARG A 919 -20.25 -22.34 21.95
C ARG A 919 -21.61 -21.61 21.78
N CYS A 920 -22.07 -20.93 22.82
CA CYS A 920 -23.26 -20.07 22.91
C CYS A 920 -23.09 -19.04 24.04
N ASP A 921 -22.41 -19.42 25.14
CA ASP A 921 -22.07 -18.53 26.25
C ASP A 921 -20.64 -17.91 26.21
N ALA A 922 -19.94 -17.89 25.07
CA ALA A 922 -18.64 -17.20 24.92
C ALA A 922 -18.83 -15.67 24.90
N GLY A 923 -19.07 -15.07 26.08
CA GLY A 923 -19.41 -13.66 26.25
C GLY A 923 -18.50 -12.86 27.17
N TRP A 924 -18.74 -11.54 27.26
CA TRP A 924 -18.10 -10.67 28.25
C TRP A 924 -18.53 -11.04 29.67
N ASN A 925 -17.84 -12.00 30.27
CA ASN A 925 -18.16 -12.51 31.61
C ASN A 925 -18.06 -11.46 32.73
N ALA A 926 -17.39 -10.32 32.53
CA ALA A 926 -17.39 -9.20 33.49
C ALA A 926 -18.78 -8.52 33.57
N PRO A 927 -19.33 -7.95 32.48
CA PRO A 927 -20.74 -7.59 32.36
C PRO A 927 -21.73 -8.64 32.89
N ARG A 928 -21.55 -9.95 32.61
CA ARG A 928 -22.45 -10.98 33.18
C ARG A 928 -22.33 -11.07 34.70
N LYS A 929 -21.12 -11.03 35.27
CA LYS A 929 -20.93 -10.97 36.73
C LYS A 929 -21.55 -9.69 37.32
N SER A 930 -21.34 -8.53 36.72
CA SER A 930 -21.93 -7.26 37.16
C SER A 930 -23.46 -7.26 37.11
N LEU A 931 -24.05 -7.85 36.07
CA LEU A 931 -25.49 -8.05 35.94
C LEU A 931 -26.05 -8.93 37.08
N LEU A 932 -25.37 -10.04 37.37
CA LEU A 932 -25.79 -10.98 38.43
C LEU A 932 -25.67 -10.40 39.85
N LEU A 933 -24.78 -9.44 40.08
CA LEU A 933 -24.67 -8.71 41.36
C LEU A 933 -25.86 -7.77 41.63
N VAL A 934 -26.61 -7.36 40.59
CA VAL A 934 -27.73 -6.40 40.70
C VAL A 934 -29.08 -7.08 40.43
N HIS A 935 -29.11 -8.08 39.54
CA HIS A 935 -30.31 -8.77 39.09
C HIS A 935 -30.13 -10.32 39.08
N PRO A 936 -29.80 -10.95 40.23
CA PRO A 936 -29.55 -12.39 40.30
C PRO A 936 -30.75 -13.24 39.83
N ASP A 937 -31.97 -12.78 40.10
CA ASP A 937 -33.23 -13.42 39.69
C ASP A 937 -33.94 -12.69 38.53
N GLY A 938 -33.27 -11.76 37.86
CA GLY A 938 -33.84 -10.97 36.77
C GLY A 938 -34.13 -11.79 35.50
N ALA A 939 -34.61 -11.13 34.44
CA ALA A 939 -34.70 -11.76 33.12
C ALA A 939 -33.29 -12.11 32.59
N GLY A 940 -32.36 -11.16 32.71
CA GLY A 940 -30.98 -11.28 32.22
C GLY A 940 -30.13 -12.38 32.87
N SER A 941 -30.51 -12.93 34.03
CA SER A 941 -29.78 -14.05 34.63
C SER A 941 -30.16 -15.42 34.04
N LYS A 942 -31.28 -15.51 33.32
CA LYS A 942 -31.93 -16.75 32.85
C LYS A 942 -31.73 -17.04 31.36
N VAL A 943 -31.02 -16.16 30.66
CA VAL A 943 -30.80 -16.16 29.22
C VAL A 943 -29.31 -16.38 28.87
N SER A 944 -29.00 -16.70 27.63
CA SER A 944 -27.62 -16.87 27.14
C SER A 944 -26.85 -15.55 26.98
N ASN A 945 -25.52 -15.62 26.86
CA ASN A 945 -24.71 -14.44 26.51
C ASN A 945 -25.01 -13.90 25.10
N GLU A 946 -25.61 -14.70 24.22
CA GLU A 946 -26.07 -14.28 22.89
C GLU A 946 -27.32 -13.39 23.00
N GLU A 947 -28.32 -13.82 23.77
CA GLU A 947 -29.50 -13.01 24.11
C GLU A 947 -29.12 -11.72 24.88
N LEU A 948 -28.11 -11.79 25.76
CA LEU A 948 -27.54 -10.63 26.44
C LEU A 948 -26.71 -9.70 25.52
N ASN A 949 -26.52 -10.04 24.24
CA ASN A 949 -25.73 -9.29 23.27
C ASN A 949 -24.27 -9.05 23.71
N ILE A 950 -23.72 -9.98 24.52
CA ILE A 950 -22.32 -9.97 24.97
C ILE A 950 -21.49 -11.14 24.43
N SER A 951 -22.12 -12.08 23.72
CA SER A 951 -21.45 -13.17 22.97
C SER A 951 -20.59 -12.64 21.83
N PHE A 952 -19.43 -13.28 21.61
CA PHE A 952 -18.52 -13.01 20.49
C PHE A 952 -18.43 -14.23 19.56
N ALA A 953 -19.54 -14.97 19.39
CA ALA A 953 -19.65 -16.03 18.40
C ALA A 953 -19.92 -15.45 16.99
N PRO A 954 -19.25 -15.91 15.92
CA PRO A 954 -18.14 -16.85 15.89
C PRO A 954 -16.82 -16.23 16.39
N THR A 955 -16.10 -16.96 17.23
CA THR A 955 -14.85 -16.51 17.87
C THR A 955 -13.76 -16.21 16.82
N PRO A 956 -13.09 -15.04 16.88
CA PRO A 956 -11.95 -14.74 16.01
C PRO A 956 -10.76 -15.69 16.20
N ASP A 957 -9.95 -15.89 15.14
CA ASP A 957 -8.64 -16.52 15.27
C ASP A 957 -7.62 -15.51 15.81
N TYR A 958 -7.53 -15.45 17.14
CA TYR A 958 -6.61 -14.56 17.84
C TYR A 958 -5.16 -14.78 17.41
N SER A 959 -4.75 -16.05 17.24
CA SER A 959 -3.40 -16.42 16.82
C SER A 959 -3.10 -15.99 15.38
N GLY A 960 -4.07 -16.17 14.48
CA GLY A 960 -4.01 -15.77 13.07
C GLY A 960 -3.90 -14.25 12.89
N ILE A 961 -4.54 -13.44 13.75
CA ILE A 961 -4.38 -11.98 13.71
C ILE A 961 -2.92 -11.57 13.96
N ALA A 962 -2.26 -12.15 14.96
CA ALA A 962 -0.83 -11.89 15.24
C ALA A 962 0.07 -12.37 14.08
N LYS A 963 -0.24 -13.54 13.52
CA LYS A 963 0.48 -14.09 12.37
C LYS A 963 0.33 -13.22 11.12
N ALA A 964 -0.86 -12.70 10.83
CA ALA A 964 -1.10 -11.79 9.70
C ALA A 964 -0.40 -10.44 9.90
N ALA A 965 -0.55 -9.82 11.07
CA ALA A 965 0.03 -8.52 11.41
C ALA A 965 1.56 -8.48 11.38
N SER A 966 2.20 -9.62 11.64
CA SER A 966 3.65 -9.81 11.56
C SER A 966 4.15 -10.28 10.19
N GLY A 967 3.28 -10.42 9.17
CA GLY A 967 3.67 -10.90 7.85
C GLY A 967 4.02 -12.39 7.79
N GLY A 968 3.48 -13.19 8.70
CA GLY A 968 3.74 -14.64 8.86
C GLY A 968 4.79 -14.97 9.93
N GLU A 969 5.48 -13.95 10.45
CA GLU A 969 6.71 -14.11 11.24
C GLU A 969 6.49 -14.36 12.73
N CYS A 970 5.35 -13.99 13.32
CA CYS A 970 5.01 -14.40 14.69
C CYS A 970 4.88 -15.94 14.74
N TRP A 971 5.32 -16.57 15.83
CA TRP A 971 4.87 -17.93 16.13
C TRP A 971 3.42 -17.85 16.59
N ALA A 972 2.54 -18.71 16.07
CA ALA A 972 1.12 -18.64 16.35
C ALA A 972 0.48 -20.03 16.28
N ALA A 973 -0.19 -20.41 17.36
CA ALA A 973 -1.00 -21.62 17.43
C ALA A 973 -2.17 -21.42 18.41
N HIS A 974 -3.11 -22.35 18.37
CA HIS A 974 -4.05 -22.60 19.47
C HIS A 974 -3.74 -23.94 20.12
N ALA A 975 -4.22 -24.14 21.36
CA ALA A 975 -4.19 -25.42 22.05
C ALA A 975 -5.54 -25.72 22.69
N SER A 976 -6.09 -26.91 22.45
CA SER A 976 -7.47 -27.25 22.87
C SER A 976 -7.57 -28.48 23.80
N THR A 977 -6.44 -29.14 24.10
CA THR A 977 -6.32 -30.20 25.12
C THR A 977 -5.05 -29.99 25.95
N ALA A 978 -4.96 -30.64 27.10
CA ALA A 978 -3.79 -30.54 27.99
C ALA A 978 -2.47 -30.96 27.29
N ASP A 979 -2.47 -32.10 26.59
CA ASP A 979 -1.29 -32.64 25.90
C ASP A 979 -0.82 -31.72 24.76
N ASP A 980 -1.77 -31.13 24.01
CA ASP A 980 -1.45 -30.16 22.96
C ASP A 980 -0.96 -28.85 23.57
N LEU A 981 -1.53 -28.41 24.70
CA LEU A 981 -1.07 -27.23 25.44
C LEU A 981 0.38 -27.38 25.91
N GLU A 982 0.76 -28.50 26.53
CA GLU A 982 2.14 -28.69 27.02
C GLU A 982 3.15 -28.57 25.87
N ARG A 983 2.92 -29.31 24.78
CA ARG A 983 3.78 -29.27 23.58
C ARG A 983 3.81 -27.89 22.91
N ARG A 984 2.65 -27.23 22.75
CA ARG A 984 2.56 -25.90 22.12
C ARG A 984 3.18 -24.79 22.97
N LEU A 985 3.12 -24.92 24.28
CA LEU A 985 3.74 -23.97 25.21
C LEU A 985 5.27 -24.04 25.16
N GLU A 986 5.86 -25.24 25.07
CA GLU A 986 7.30 -25.41 24.85
C GLU A 986 7.73 -24.81 23.50
N GLU A 987 7.03 -25.13 22.41
CA GLU A 987 7.25 -24.52 21.08
C GLU A 987 7.19 -22.98 21.12
N ALA A 988 6.26 -22.40 21.88
CA ALA A 988 6.09 -20.96 22.03
C ALA A 988 7.20 -20.29 22.86
N VAL A 989 7.62 -20.91 23.97
CA VAL A 989 8.68 -20.38 24.84
C VAL A 989 10.03 -20.38 24.13
N GLU A 990 10.38 -21.45 23.42
CA GLU A 990 11.64 -21.51 22.66
C GLU A 990 11.66 -20.53 21.46
N ALA A 991 10.51 -20.26 20.84
CA ALA A 991 10.42 -19.20 19.83
C ALA A 991 10.79 -17.83 20.41
N VAL A 992 10.28 -17.48 21.60
CA VAL A 992 10.54 -16.17 22.24
C VAL A 992 11.98 -16.07 22.74
N LYS A 993 12.56 -17.16 23.28
CA LYS A 993 14.01 -17.24 23.59
C LYS A 993 14.87 -17.08 22.33
N GLY A 994 14.41 -17.62 21.19
CA GLY A 994 15.01 -17.44 19.87
C GLY A 994 14.79 -16.06 19.23
N GLY A 995 14.20 -15.09 19.95
CA GLY A 995 13.99 -13.72 19.45
C GLY A 995 12.74 -13.54 18.59
N ARG A 996 11.83 -14.53 18.55
CA ARG A 996 10.59 -14.52 17.77
C ARG A 996 9.36 -14.41 18.68
N THR A 997 8.60 -13.33 18.56
CA THR A 997 7.32 -13.15 19.27
C THR A 997 6.38 -14.34 19.04
N ALA A 998 5.67 -14.78 20.08
CA ALA A 998 4.79 -15.96 20.04
C ALA A 998 3.43 -15.68 20.67
N VAL A 999 2.35 -16.16 20.04
CA VAL A 999 0.98 -16.10 20.56
C VAL A 999 0.37 -17.49 20.64
N LEU A 1000 -0.09 -17.87 21.84
CA LEU A 1000 -0.77 -19.13 22.11
C LEU A 1000 -2.22 -18.86 22.54
N ASP A 1001 -3.16 -19.27 21.69
CA ASP A 1001 -4.60 -19.20 21.92
C ASP A 1001 -5.08 -20.43 22.70
N ALA A 1002 -5.21 -20.30 24.02
CA ALA A 1002 -5.48 -21.42 24.92
C ALA A 1002 -7.00 -21.59 25.13
N HIS A 1003 -7.60 -22.59 24.48
CA HIS A 1003 -9.04 -22.88 24.56
C HIS A 1003 -9.36 -23.59 25.87
N LEU A 1004 -9.82 -22.81 26.84
CA LEU A 1004 -10.24 -23.27 28.17
C LEU A 1004 -11.48 -24.16 28.06
N ASP A 1005 -11.58 -25.13 28.98
CA ASP A 1005 -12.71 -26.07 29.13
C ASP A 1005 -12.98 -26.95 27.88
N GLY A 1006 -11.96 -27.10 27.02
CA GLY A 1006 -11.87 -28.12 25.98
C GLY A 1006 -12.43 -27.70 24.60
N PRO A 1007 -12.33 -28.58 23.58
CA PRO A 1007 -12.59 -28.21 22.19
C PRO A 1007 -14.08 -27.99 21.84
N GLN A 1008 -15.01 -28.32 22.74
CA GLN A 1008 -16.46 -28.17 22.52
C GLN A 1008 -17.18 -27.27 23.54
N GLY A 1009 -16.58 -26.98 24.71
CA GLY A 1009 -17.18 -26.16 25.78
C GLY A 1009 -18.37 -26.83 26.48
N LYS A 1010 -18.18 -27.30 27.72
CA LYS A 1010 -19.21 -28.04 28.46
C LYS A 1010 -20.43 -27.17 28.82
N TYR A 1011 -21.59 -27.54 28.27
CA TYR A 1011 -22.86 -27.43 28.99
C TYR A 1011 -23.38 -28.84 29.30
N GLY A 1012 -23.12 -29.31 30.53
CA GLY A 1012 -23.76 -30.49 31.11
C GLY A 1012 -24.45 -30.04 32.39
N GLY A 1013 -25.76 -30.26 32.51
CA GLY A 1013 -26.56 -29.71 33.61
C GLY A 1013 -26.14 -30.28 34.96
N GLY A 1014 -25.49 -29.46 35.80
CA GLY A 1014 -25.08 -29.82 37.16
C GLY A 1014 -24.88 -28.58 38.02
N LYS A 1015 -25.47 -28.56 39.22
CA LYS A 1015 -25.30 -27.45 40.18
C LYS A 1015 -23.90 -27.49 40.78
N ALA A 1016 -23.02 -26.60 40.33
CA ALA A 1016 -21.80 -26.21 41.05
C ALA A 1016 -22.06 -24.89 41.79
N ALA A 1017 -21.61 -24.77 43.03
CA ALA A 1017 -21.99 -23.67 43.92
C ALA A 1017 -21.21 -22.37 43.67
N LEU A 1018 -21.82 -21.25 44.07
CA LEU A 1018 -21.10 -20.02 44.42
C LEU A 1018 -20.11 -20.33 45.54
N VAL A 1019 -18.82 -20.02 45.34
CA VAL A 1019 -17.78 -20.06 46.37
C VAL A 1019 -16.79 -18.92 46.08
N GLY A 1020 -16.71 -17.94 46.99
CA GLY A 1020 -15.93 -16.71 46.82
C GLY A 1020 -16.73 -15.60 46.15
#